data_AF-A0A8H7AZ89-F1
#
_entry.id   AF-A0A8H7AZ89-F1
#
_cell.length_a   1.000
_cell.length_b   1.000
_cell.length_c   1.000
_cell.angle_alpha   90.00
_cell.angle_beta   90.00
_cell.angle_gamma   90.00
#
_symmetry.space_group_name_H-M   'P 1'
#
loop_
_entity.id
_entity.type
_entity.pdbx_description
1 polymer ?
#
loop_
_entity_poly.entity_id
_entity_poly.type
_entity_poly.pdbx_seq_one_letter_code
_entity_poly.pdbx_strand_id
1 'polypeptide(L)'
;MSCSTLTQVVPIGCRKVVIEGLGSLQHLDQVSEGETKAERPASPSFSMIIHDDEPISELWNRIEEHGFQKPLELIIDDIHYREDTHRYVVSNHDEVIVVTDDQISTKNTIRLTESLISHANTHHGPSIDFNITPLSSSQCAVDTSCGFHVSFERTPRMPDDNRLHQLPGSLGSYDLFSVQAYSNRLPKSISESGGVFFPMWQREAMWLNFKPKQHKWAVRVFMGHVNTISGRTIEETANKEVEDQQQDYIVIPGQPWLDGICVAPGVVRQFVAMPLGSGYTVEGQKTSKEQYGGLQLEITPELFPKQRLWSYGKDKHIVKSVRGFPSGLDEMKTPEQLGRNIGDVLRSYPVDSIYEEPLKIRHLAKPGSYITCRVGSSKTYVGLSLTYMFEVIAQMRFATLQPIRLSPSYSSCVRCDTNSGSLGQLPMAPIKDTSEIRSESAPDGLLPEQVTEFSSKTESLDYSSEDNTKRELEVNDARDISAMGLAAGGKLIQDIYKDPYPATLWNHSAARVLHVHILDPVSCEKVTHIVPRSPSMDAKTYTEASGQFFVVKEKVDERLDGGDFDNVKSVIQMDQQVGISTEPEFDPTKPKMCTTCELRLCDCIIRPCDHQFCNICIKRIEQNSNEDSASAQREWKCPTCDSMVSHVAGFSAPMNLPGEEPLRVKVPVNVLEVEDGRVRFESVQRTRI
;
A
#
# COMPACT_ATOMS: atom_id res chain seq x y z
N MET A 1 67.37 -53.27 5.76
CA MET A 1 66.20 -53.52 6.63
C MET A 1 64.96 -53.12 5.86
N SER A 2 64.11 -54.09 5.55
CA SER A 2 62.85 -53.96 4.83
C SER A 2 61.86 -53.09 5.60
N CYS A 3 61.52 -51.92 5.07
CA CYS A 3 60.45 -51.08 5.61
C CYS A 3 59.11 -51.55 5.03
N SER A 4 58.33 -52.25 5.84
CA SER A 4 56.97 -52.68 5.54
C SER A 4 56.07 -51.46 5.32
N THR A 5 55.55 -51.30 4.11
CA THR A 5 54.48 -50.34 3.81
C THR A 5 53.19 -50.88 4.42
N LEU A 6 52.90 -50.49 5.66
CA LEU A 6 51.57 -50.64 6.25
C LEU A 6 50.61 -49.76 5.46
N THR A 7 49.83 -50.37 4.57
CA THR A 7 48.69 -49.72 3.93
C THR A 7 47.68 -49.38 5.04
N GLN A 8 47.77 -48.17 5.59
CA GLN A 8 46.76 -47.65 6.52
C GLN A 8 45.39 -47.75 5.84
N VAL A 9 44.52 -48.59 6.38
CA VAL A 9 43.12 -48.69 5.96
C VAL A 9 42.47 -47.36 6.28
N VAL A 10 42.06 -46.62 5.25
CA VAL A 10 41.34 -45.35 5.44
C VAL A 10 39.92 -45.67 5.92
N PRO A 11 39.50 -45.16 7.09
CA PRO A 11 38.14 -45.38 7.60
C PRO A 11 37.07 -44.87 6.63
N ILE A 12 35.87 -45.47 6.65
CA ILE A 12 34.72 -45.02 5.85
C ILE A 12 34.40 -43.58 6.23
N GLY A 13 34.29 -42.69 5.23
CA GLY A 13 34.02 -41.28 5.45
C GLY A 13 35.26 -40.44 5.76
N CYS A 14 36.47 -40.98 5.63
CA CYS A 14 37.72 -40.24 5.74
C CYS A 14 38.51 -40.25 4.43
N ARG A 15 39.43 -39.29 4.26
CA ARG A 15 40.38 -39.22 3.15
C ARG A 15 41.80 -39.12 3.66
N LYS A 16 42.71 -39.79 2.95
CA LYS A 16 44.15 -39.60 3.13
C LYS A 16 44.59 -38.39 2.32
N VAL A 17 45.08 -37.36 3.00
CA VAL A 17 45.68 -36.17 2.39
C VAL A 17 47.20 -36.32 2.50
N VAL A 18 47.91 -36.24 1.37
CA VAL A 18 49.37 -36.24 1.32
C VAL A 18 49.80 -34.83 0.95
N ILE A 19 50.69 -34.24 1.72
CA ILE A 19 51.20 -32.90 1.44
C ILE A 19 52.70 -32.99 1.19
N GLU A 20 53.12 -32.43 0.06
CA GLU A 20 54.51 -32.43 -0.40
C GLU A 20 55.01 -30.99 -0.54
N GLY A 21 56.29 -30.75 -0.20
CA GLY A 21 56.96 -29.47 -0.50
C GLY A 21 56.70 -28.33 0.49
N LEU A 22 56.15 -28.60 1.68
CA LEU A 22 56.04 -27.60 2.75
C LEU A 22 57.39 -27.43 3.50
N GLY A 23 57.77 -26.19 3.82
CA GLY A 23 58.91 -25.93 4.71
C GLY A 23 58.56 -26.28 6.16
N SER A 24 59.38 -27.11 6.80
CA SER A 24 59.25 -27.42 8.24
C SER A 24 59.58 -26.18 9.07
N LEU A 25 58.75 -25.84 10.06
CA LEU A 25 58.99 -24.75 11.02
C LEU A 25 60.25 -25.00 11.87
N GLN A 26 60.73 -26.25 11.95
CA GLN A 26 61.95 -26.61 12.66
C GLN A 26 63.25 -26.18 11.95
N HIS A 27 63.18 -25.60 10.75
CA HIS A 27 64.35 -25.19 9.97
C HIS A 27 64.57 -23.67 9.83
N LEU A 28 63.81 -22.85 10.56
CA LEU A 28 63.96 -21.38 10.50
C LEU A 28 64.89 -20.77 11.56
N ASP A 29 65.38 -21.56 12.52
CA ASP A 29 66.40 -21.13 13.48
C ASP A 29 67.71 -21.91 13.27
N GLN A 30 68.41 -21.63 12.17
CA GLN A 30 69.88 -21.70 12.00
C GLN A 30 70.23 -21.76 10.50
N VAL A 31 70.56 -20.61 9.90
CA VAL A 31 71.43 -20.57 8.72
C VAL A 31 72.42 -19.42 8.91
N SER A 32 73.59 -19.75 9.43
CA SER A 32 74.83 -19.01 9.17
C SER A 32 75.40 -19.44 7.83
N GLU A 33 76.01 -18.50 7.13
CA GLU A 33 76.49 -18.61 5.76
C GLU A 33 77.45 -19.77 5.51
N GLY A 34 77.23 -20.43 4.36
CA GLY A 34 78.24 -21.18 3.63
C GLY A 34 78.15 -22.69 3.80
N GLU A 35 77.58 -23.38 2.81
CA GLU A 35 78.17 -24.62 2.29
C GLU A 35 77.54 -25.07 0.96
N THR A 36 78.37 -25.75 0.19
CA THR A 36 78.27 -26.14 -1.22
C THR A 36 77.21 -27.20 -1.52
N LYS A 37 76.79 -27.21 -2.80
CA LYS A 37 75.99 -28.25 -3.49
C LYS A 37 76.20 -29.66 -2.90
N ALA A 38 75.22 -30.13 -2.15
CA ALA A 38 74.99 -31.54 -1.84
C ALA A 38 73.49 -31.85 -2.06
N GLU A 39 73.21 -33.11 -2.36
CA GLU A 39 71.92 -33.69 -2.79
C GLU A 39 70.68 -33.05 -2.15
N ARG A 40 69.66 -32.73 -2.97
CA ARG A 40 68.36 -32.25 -2.47
C ARG A 40 67.82 -33.29 -1.48
N PRO A 41 67.65 -32.96 -0.18
CA PRO A 41 66.91 -33.84 0.71
C PRO A 41 65.52 -34.01 0.14
N ALA A 42 64.99 -35.25 0.18
CA ALA A 42 63.62 -35.53 -0.21
C ALA A 42 62.71 -34.51 0.49
N SER A 43 61.92 -33.77 -0.28
CA SER A 43 60.98 -32.79 0.29
C SER A 43 60.15 -33.50 1.36
N PRO A 44 60.03 -32.96 2.58
CA PRO A 44 59.28 -33.63 3.63
C PRO A 44 57.84 -33.78 3.17
N SER A 45 57.46 -35.01 2.84
CA SER A 45 56.10 -35.40 2.53
C SER A 45 55.49 -35.99 3.78
N PHE A 46 54.36 -35.46 4.23
CA PHE A 46 53.62 -36.09 5.32
C PHE A 46 52.19 -36.36 4.89
N SER A 47 51.59 -37.39 5.47
CA SER A 47 50.22 -37.78 5.17
C SER A 47 49.38 -37.83 6.42
N MET A 48 48.18 -37.28 6.35
CA MET A 48 47.19 -37.29 7.42
C MET A 48 45.87 -37.87 6.93
N ILE A 49 45.03 -38.34 7.86
CA ILE A 49 43.67 -38.79 7.58
C ILE A 49 42.71 -37.76 8.14
N ILE A 50 41.85 -37.18 7.30
CA ILE A 50 40.84 -36.17 7.70
C ILE A 50 39.44 -36.70 7.35
N HIS A 51 38.46 -36.44 8.21
CA HIS A 51 37.08 -36.83 7.94
C HIS A 51 36.43 -35.92 6.88
N ASP A 52 35.59 -36.52 6.03
CA ASP A 52 34.96 -35.86 4.87
C ASP A 52 34.03 -34.71 5.26
N ASP A 53 33.53 -34.69 6.49
CA ASP A 53 32.67 -33.63 7.03
C ASP A 53 33.41 -32.47 7.70
N GLU A 54 34.73 -32.57 7.90
CA GLU A 54 35.50 -31.49 8.51
C GLU A 54 35.61 -30.30 7.54
N PRO A 55 35.62 -29.05 8.05
CA PRO A 55 35.82 -27.87 7.21
C PRO A 55 37.25 -27.81 6.66
N ILE A 56 37.44 -27.15 5.52
CA ILE A 56 38.76 -26.98 4.89
C ILE A 56 39.76 -26.26 5.82
N SER A 57 39.28 -25.38 6.71
CA SER A 57 40.11 -24.73 7.72
C SER A 57 40.83 -25.74 8.63
N GLU A 58 40.25 -26.92 8.83
CA GLU A 58 40.85 -27.97 9.64
C GLU A 58 42.07 -28.61 8.97
N LEU A 59 42.09 -28.63 7.63
CA LEU A 59 43.30 -29.00 6.88
C LEU A 59 44.44 -28.01 7.14
N TRP A 60 44.14 -26.70 7.27
CA TRP A 60 45.13 -25.69 7.65
C TRP A 60 45.64 -25.86 9.08
N ASN A 61 44.75 -26.12 10.03
CA ASN A 61 45.13 -26.36 11.43
C ASN A 61 46.05 -27.58 11.55
N ARG A 62 45.69 -28.70 10.91
CA ARG A 62 46.50 -29.92 10.96
C ARG A 62 47.85 -29.77 10.27
N ILE A 63 47.97 -28.92 9.25
CA ILE A 63 49.27 -28.57 8.65
C ILE A 63 50.18 -27.89 9.70
N GLU A 64 49.63 -26.95 10.46
CA GLU A 64 50.35 -26.24 11.53
C GLU A 64 50.74 -27.19 12.68
N GLU A 65 49.83 -28.04 13.13
CA GLU A 65 50.08 -29.03 14.20
C GLU A 65 51.22 -30.00 13.86
N HIS A 66 51.38 -30.34 12.57
CA HIS A 66 52.47 -31.19 12.10
C HIS A 66 53.79 -30.41 11.92
N GLY A 67 53.85 -29.16 12.38
CA GLY A 67 55.07 -28.35 12.40
C GLY A 67 55.39 -27.70 11.07
N PHE A 68 54.41 -27.45 10.20
CA PHE A 68 54.59 -26.75 8.93
C PHE A 68 53.93 -25.38 8.95
N GLN A 69 54.45 -24.43 8.17
CA GLN A 69 53.83 -23.11 8.04
C GLN A 69 52.48 -23.21 7.32
N LYS A 70 51.44 -22.54 7.85
CA LYS A 70 50.13 -22.44 7.19
C LYS A 70 50.29 -21.86 5.77
N PRO A 71 49.81 -22.54 4.73
CA PRO A 71 49.88 -22.02 3.36
C PRO A 71 48.91 -20.84 3.17
N LEU A 72 49.20 -19.93 2.23
CA LEU A 72 48.27 -18.86 1.87
C LEU A 72 47.09 -19.38 1.03
N GLU A 73 47.36 -20.37 0.18
CA GLU A 73 46.38 -21.04 -0.66
C GLU A 73 46.77 -22.51 -0.88
N LEU A 74 45.79 -23.39 -1.05
CA LEU A 74 45.97 -24.75 -1.55
C LEU A 74 45.51 -24.82 -3.00
N ILE A 75 46.26 -25.54 -3.84
CA ILE A 75 45.92 -25.74 -5.25
C ILE A 75 45.60 -27.23 -5.45
N ILE A 76 44.34 -27.53 -5.73
CA ILE A 76 43.85 -28.91 -5.91
C ILE A 76 43.20 -28.97 -7.29
N ASP A 77 43.70 -29.84 -8.17
CA ASP A 77 43.22 -29.96 -9.56
C ASP A 77 43.12 -28.59 -10.29
N ASP A 78 44.16 -27.76 -10.15
CA ASP A 78 44.25 -26.37 -10.66
C ASP A 78 43.24 -25.36 -10.06
N ILE A 79 42.53 -25.73 -8.99
CA ILE A 79 41.60 -24.85 -8.26
C ILE A 79 42.28 -24.33 -6.98
N HIS A 80 42.22 -23.02 -6.79
CA HIS A 80 42.81 -22.33 -5.63
C HIS A 80 41.80 -22.23 -4.48
N TYR A 81 42.19 -22.69 -3.30
CA TYR A 81 41.41 -22.65 -2.06
C TYR A 81 42.14 -21.87 -0.98
N ARG A 82 41.41 -21.10 -0.19
CA ARG A 82 41.88 -20.41 1.03
C ARG A 82 41.30 -21.04 2.30
N GLU A 83 41.90 -20.75 3.45
CA GLU A 83 41.43 -21.23 4.77
C GLU A 83 39.96 -20.84 5.05
N ASP A 84 39.54 -19.66 4.56
CA ASP A 84 38.20 -19.10 4.69
C ASP A 84 37.29 -19.43 3.49
N THR A 85 37.58 -20.48 2.72
CA THR A 85 36.71 -20.85 1.59
C THR A 85 35.39 -21.42 2.09
N HIS A 86 34.30 -20.72 1.79
CA HIS A 86 32.94 -21.16 2.08
C HIS A 86 32.26 -21.68 0.80
N ARG A 87 31.29 -22.58 0.97
CA ARG A 87 30.37 -23.02 -0.08
C ARG A 87 28.97 -22.51 0.22
N TYR A 88 28.29 -22.04 -0.81
CA TYR A 88 26.87 -21.73 -0.75
C TYR A 88 26.04 -23.01 -0.76
N VAL A 89 25.20 -23.18 0.26
CA VAL A 89 24.25 -24.29 0.36
C VAL A 89 22.84 -23.75 0.24
N VAL A 90 22.03 -24.48 -0.52
CA VAL A 90 20.61 -24.24 -0.65
C VAL A 90 19.90 -25.49 -0.15
N SER A 91 19.27 -25.42 1.03
CA SER A 91 18.87 -26.64 1.74
C SER A 91 17.45 -27.12 1.39
N ASN A 92 16.50 -26.23 1.09
CA ASN A 92 15.09 -26.58 0.84
C ASN A 92 14.59 -26.01 -0.50
N HIS A 93 13.95 -26.86 -1.31
CA HIS A 93 13.36 -26.49 -2.60
C HIS A 93 12.09 -27.28 -2.86
N ASP A 94 11.20 -26.69 -3.65
CA ASP A 94 10.03 -27.36 -4.17
C ASP A 94 10.33 -27.86 -5.59
N GLU A 95 9.96 -29.09 -5.88
CA GLU A 95 9.95 -29.61 -7.25
C GLU A 95 8.66 -29.19 -7.95
N VAL A 96 8.80 -28.57 -9.12
CA VAL A 96 7.70 -28.03 -9.92
C VAL A 96 7.73 -28.68 -11.29
N ILE A 97 6.70 -29.46 -11.61
CA ILE A 97 6.58 -30.22 -12.86
C ILE A 97 5.93 -29.35 -13.93
N VAL A 98 6.51 -29.33 -15.13
CA VAL A 98 5.92 -28.65 -16.29
C VAL A 98 4.72 -29.45 -16.80
N VAL A 99 3.55 -28.83 -16.87
CA VAL A 99 2.29 -29.43 -17.32
C VAL A 99 1.76 -28.71 -18.56
N THR A 100 0.75 -29.31 -19.21
CA THR A 100 0.02 -28.69 -20.32
C THR A 100 -0.80 -27.48 -19.84
N ASP A 101 -1.06 -26.51 -20.71
CA ASP A 101 -1.71 -25.24 -20.33
C ASP A 101 -3.18 -25.36 -19.91
N ASP A 102 -3.83 -26.49 -20.25
CA ASP A 102 -5.18 -26.85 -19.81
C ASP A 102 -5.23 -27.35 -18.36
N GLN A 103 -4.08 -27.75 -17.78
CA GLN A 103 -4.01 -28.19 -16.39
C GLN A 103 -3.94 -27.01 -15.41
N ILE A 104 -4.30 -27.26 -14.15
CA ILE A 104 -4.23 -26.25 -13.10
C ILE A 104 -2.77 -26.05 -12.67
N SER A 105 -2.35 -24.79 -12.59
CA SER A 105 -1.07 -24.41 -12.00
C SER A 105 -1.18 -24.48 -10.47
N THR A 106 -0.23 -25.15 -9.83
CA THR A 106 -0.21 -25.36 -8.38
C THR A 106 1.20 -25.08 -7.85
N LYS A 107 1.39 -25.11 -6.53
CA LYS A 107 2.73 -25.02 -5.93
C LYS A 107 3.77 -25.98 -6.52
N ASN A 108 3.34 -27.13 -7.06
CA ASN A 108 4.22 -28.16 -7.61
C ASN A 108 4.01 -28.42 -9.12
N THR A 109 3.18 -27.63 -9.80
CA THR A 109 2.97 -27.74 -11.25
C THR A 109 2.95 -26.36 -11.88
N ILE A 110 3.57 -26.21 -13.04
CA ILE A 110 3.60 -24.95 -13.80
C ILE A 110 3.19 -25.20 -15.24
N ARG A 111 2.36 -24.33 -15.81
CA ARG A 111 1.95 -24.44 -17.21
C ARG A 111 3.12 -24.12 -18.15
N LEU A 112 3.08 -24.71 -19.35
CA LEU A 112 4.15 -24.57 -20.35
C LEU A 112 4.37 -23.11 -20.76
N THR A 113 3.30 -22.32 -20.87
CA THR A 113 3.33 -20.89 -21.23
C THR A 113 3.20 -19.93 -20.05
N GLU A 114 3.23 -20.41 -18.81
CA GLU A 114 3.24 -19.57 -17.62
C GLU A 114 4.66 -19.14 -17.27
N SER A 115 4.89 -17.85 -17.02
CA SER A 115 6.22 -17.38 -16.60
C SER A 115 6.52 -17.81 -15.17
N LEU A 116 7.80 -18.07 -14.88
CA LEU A 116 8.22 -18.48 -13.54
C LEU A 116 7.89 -17.43 -12.46
N ILE A 117 7.96 -16.14 -12.82
CA ILE A 117 7.58 -15.04 -11.93
C ILE A 117 6.07 -15.01 -11.65
N SER A 118 5.23 -15.31 -12.65
CA SER A 118 3.77 -15.41 -12.46
C SER A 118 3.45 -16.53 -11.47
N HIS A 119 3.98 -17.73 -11.71
CA HIS A 119 3.82 -18.88 -10.82
C HIS A 119 4.25 -18.56 -9.39
N ALA A 120 5.44 -17.96 -9.23
CA ALA A 120 5.97 -17.59 -7.93
C ALA A 120 5.07 -16.57 -7.21
N ASN A 121 4.54 -15.57 -7.90
CA ASN A 121 3.65 -14.57 -7.31
C ASN A 121 2.29 -15.17 -6.91
N THR A 122 1.70 -16.01 -7.75
CA THR A 122 0.40 -16.65 -7.46
C THR A 122 0.46 -17.58 -6.24
N HIS A 123 1.58 -18.27 -6.05
CA HIS A 123 1.69 -19.31 -5.01
C HIS A 123 2.50 -18.93 -3.77
N HIS A 124 3.36 -17.93 -3.89
CA HIS A 124 4.28 -17.50 -2.84
C HIS A 124 4.36 -15.97 -2.69
N GLY A 125 3.64 -15.21 -3.51
CA GLY A 125 3.60 -13.75 -3.40
C GLY A 125 2.90 -13.27 -2.12
N PRO A 126 3.12 -12.01 -1.72
CA PRO A 126 2.51 -11.44 -0.54
C PRO A 126 0.99 -11.34 -0.69
N SER A 127 0.26 -11.57 0.41
CA SER A 127 -1.16 -11.23 0.47
C SER A 127 -1.35 -9.72 0.41
N ILE A 128 -2.29 -9.27 -0.42
CA ILE A 128 -2.73 -7.87 -0.46
C ILE A 128 -3.91 -7.74 0.50
N ASP A 129 -3.61 -7.19 1.68
CA ASP A 129 -4.61 -6.93 2.71
C ASP A 129 -4.75 -5.42 2.89
N PHE A 130 -5.99 -4.93 2.95
CA PHE A 130 -6.28 -3.54 3.23
C PHE A 130 -6.16 -3.28 4.73
N ASN A 131 -5.28 -2.35 5.11
CA ASN A 131 -5.08 -1.91 6.48
C ASN A 131 -6.23 -0.97 6.88
N ILE A 132 -7.35 -1.56 7.26
CA ILE A 132 -8.54 -0.87 7.77
C ILE A 132 -8.61 -1.10 9.28
N THR A 133 -8.71 -0.02 10.04
CA THR A 133 -8.75 -0.07 11.50
C THR A 133 -10.01 -0.80 11.97
N PRO A 134 -9.93 -1.90 12.74
CA PRO A 134 -11.11 -2.65 13.15
C PRO A 134 -11.86 -1.99 14.32
N LEU A 135 -11.33 -0.90 14.87
CA LEU A 135 -11.93 -0.12 15.95
C LEU A 135 -12.88 0.95 15.39
N SER A 136 -13.73 1.51 16.25
CA SER A 136 -14.64 2.63 15.94
C SER A 136 -13.93 3.99 15.76
N SER A 137 -12.61 4.00 15.58
CA SER A 137 -11.84 5.19 15.22
C SER A 137 -11.84 5.38 13.70
N SER A 138 -11.81 6.63 13.24
CA SER A 138 -11.62 6.94 11.82
C SER A 138 -10.14 6.89 11.41
N GLN A 139 -9.91 6.75 10.09
CA GLN A 139 -8.62 6.92 9.43
C GLN A 139 -8.79 7.81 8.19
N CYS A 140 -7.74 8.50 7.72
CA CYS A 140 -7.85 9.43 6.58
C CYS A 140 -7.49 8.80 5.21
N ALA A 141 -7.00 7.57 5.19
CA ALA A 141 -6.54 6.87 4.00
C ALA A 141 -6.64 5.36 4.20
N VAL A 142 -6.60 4.58 3.11
CA VAL A 142 -6.46 3.13 3.14
C VAL A 142 -5.12 2.75 2.53
N ASP A 143 -4.34 1.96 3.27
CA ASP A 143 -3.04 1.42 2.86
C ASP A 143 -3.13 -0.09 2.66
N THR A 144 -2.20 -0.68 1.91
CA THR A 144 -1.99 -2.14 1.91
C THR A 144 -0.65 -2.53 2.51
N SER A 145 -0.56 -3.78 2.95
CA SER A 145 0.68 -4.46 3.41
C SER A 145 1.84 -4.33 2.42
N CYS A 146 1.56 -4.22 1.13
CA CYS A 146 2.52 -4.21 0.02
C CYS A 146 2.66 -2.83 -0.64
N GLY A 147 2.17 -1.76 0.00
CA GLY A 147 2.52 -0.40 -0.40
C GLY A 147 1.59 0.27 -1.41
N PHE A 148 0.31 -0.10 -1.46
CA PHE A 148 -0.74 0.76 -2.03
C PHE A 148 -1.16 1.83 -1.01
N HIS A 149 -1.63 2.98 -1.48
CA HIS A 149 -2.19 4.05 -0.63
C HIS A 149 -3.22 4.87 -1.41
N VAL A 150 -4.42 5.03 -0.85
CA VAL A 150 -5.46 5.92 -1.37
C VAL A 150 -6.08 6.76 -0.26
N SER A 151 -6.29 8.05 -0.51
CA SER A 151 -7.10 8.95 0.32
C SER A 151 -8.21 9.59 -0.51
N PHE A 152 -9.32 9.92 0.14
CA PHE A 152 -10.49 10.57 -0.47
C PHE A 152 -10.48 12.02 -0.02
N GLU A 153 -10.40 12.93 -0.96
CA GLU A 153 -10.11 14.34 -0.67
C GLU A 153 -11.33 15.20 -0.96
N ARG A 154 -11.63 16.11 -0.03
CA ARG A 154 -12.65 17.15 -0.20
C ARG A 154 -12.15 18.20 -1.16
N THR A 155 -13.06 18.79 -1.92
CA THR A 155 -12.74 19.84 -2.88
C THR A 155 -13.93 20.77 -3.09
N PRO A 156 -13.73 22.05 -3.48
CA PRO A 156 -14.85 22.85 -3.98
C PRO A 156 -15.46 22.18 -5.21
N ARG A 157 -16.79 22.19 -5.27
CA ARG A 157 -17.51 21.81 -6.49
C ARG A 157 -17.26 22.88 -7.55
N MET A 158 -16.69 22.48 -8.68
CA MET A 158 -16.47 23.39 -9.78
C MET A 158 -17.78 23.66 -10.53
N PRO A 159 -17.98 24.91 -11.01
CA PRO A 159 -19.16 25.25 -11.78
C PRO A 159 -19.35 24.34 -12.99
N ASP A 160 -20.61 24.06 -13.30
CA ASP A 160 -20.98 23.37 -14.53
C ASP A 160 -21.59 24.38 -15.51
N ASP A 161 -20.74 25.32 -15.92
CA ASP A 161 -21.03 26.44 -16.82
C ASP A 161 -20.61 26.15 -18.28
N ASN A 162 -20.48 24.86 -18.64
CA ASN A 162 -19.95 24.35 -19.90
C ASN A 162 -18.50 24.78 -20.22
N ARG A 163 -17.76 25.37 -19.29
CA ARG A 163 -16.33 25.65 -19.46
C ARG A 163 -15.47 24.55 -18.87
N LEU A 164 -14.20 24.55 -19.28
CA LEU A 164 -13.15 23.72 -18.68
C LEU A 164 -12.51 24.49 -17.52
N HIS A 165 -12.44 23.85 -16.36
CA HIS A 165 -11.85 24.41 -15.16
C HIS A 165 -10.53 23.72 -14.80
N GLN A 166 -9.65 24.46 -14.13
CA GLN A 166 -8.42 23.91 -13.57
C GLN A 166 -8.71 23.09 -12.32
N LEU A 167 -7.79 22.20 -11.95
CA LEU A 167 -7.95 21.30 -10.82
C LEU A 167 -7.91 22.09 -9.49
N PRO A 168 -8.98 22.10 -8.69
CA PRO A 168 -8.97 22.73 -7.37
C PRO A 168 -8.10 21.95 -6.38
N GLY A 169 -7.45 22.65 -5.45
CA GLY A 169 -6.69 22.02 -4.36
C GLY A 169 -7.58 21.33 -3.32
N SER A 170 -6.97 20.39 -2.58
CA SER A 170 -7.64 19.68 -1.47
C SER A 170 -8.09 20.65 -0.35
N LEU A 171 -9.28 20.38 0.18
CA LEU A 171 -9.84 20.97 1.41
C LEU A 171 -9.72 20.01 2.62
N GLY A 172 -8.86 19.01 2.51
CA GLY A 172 -8.61 17.97 3.50
C GLY A 172 -9.24 16.63 3.14
N SER A 173 -8.71 15.55 3.73
CA SER A 173 -9.21 14.20 3.53
C SER A 173 -10.50 13.94 4.31
N TYR A 174 -11.35 13.05 3.80
CA TYR A 174 -12.48 12.51 4.54
C TYR A 174 -12.02 11.59 5.68
N ASP A 175 -12.81 11.57 6.76
CA ASP A 175 -12.65 10.62 7.86
C ASP A 175 -13.35 9.31 7.45
N LEU A 176 -12.57 8.24 7.27
CA LEU A 176 -13.02 6.93 6.82
C LEU A 176 -13.28 6.02 8.03
N PHE A 177 -14.44 5.37 8.03
CA PHE A 177 -14.86 4.44 9.07
C PHE A 177 -14.89 3.01 8.54
N SER A 178 -14.47 2.05 9.36
CA SER A 178 -14.52 0.64 9.02
C SER A 178 -15.95 0.13 8.97
N VAL A 179 -16.38 -0.48 7.87
CA VAL A 179 -17.71 -1.13 7.81
C VAL A 179 -17.82 -2.23 8.87
N GLN A 180 -16.74 -2.99 9.10
CA GLN A 180 -16.72 -4.07 10.08
C GLN A 180 -16.96 -3.57 11.50
N ALA A 181 -16.40 -2.41 11.87
CA ALA A 181 -16.57 -1.83 13.21
C ALA A 181 -18.02 -1.35 13.48
N TYR A 182 -18.81 -1.13 12.43
CA TYR A 182 -20.17 -0.60 12.50
C TYR A 182 -21.23 -1.54 11.88
N SER A 183 -20.88 -2.81 11.62
CA SER A 183 -21.69 -3.72 10.81
C SER A 183 -23.09 -4.00 11.37
N ASN A 184 -23.29 -3.84 12.68
CA ASN A 184 -24.58 -4.01 13.35
C ASN A 184 -25.52 -2.81 13.19
N ARG A 185 -25.01 -1.64 12.77
CA ARG A 185 -25.78 -0.40 12.55
C ARG A 185 -25.88 -0.03 11.07
N LEU A 186 -25.27 -0.82 10.20
CA LEU A 186 -25.26 -0.61 8.77
C LEU A 186 -26.23 -1.57 8.06
N PRO A 187 -26.81 -1.16 6.92
CA PRO A 187 -27.58 -2.05 6.06
C PRO A 187 -26.80 -3.31 5.70
N LYS A 188 -27.53 -4.44 5.62
CA LYS A 188 -26.93 -5.75 5.33
C LYS A 188 -26.08 -5.75 4.05
N SER A 189 -26.52 -5.06 2.99
CA SER A 189 -25.78 -4.93 1.73
C SER A 189 -24.40 -4.28 1.90
N ILE A 190 -24.31 -3.25 2.74
CA ILE A 190 -23.05 -2.56 3.07
C ILE A 190 -22.19 -3.47 3.94
N SER A 191 -22.77 -4.04 5.00
CA SER A 191 -22.07 -4.91 5.95
C SER A 191 -21.47 -6.16 5.30
N GLU A 192 -22.18 -6.79 4.36
CA GLU A 192 -21.68 -7.96 3.61
C GLU A 192 -20.56 -7.61 2.63
N SER A 193 -20.59 -6.40 2.05
CA SER A 193 -19.54 -5.94 1.12
C SER A 193 -18.24 -5.57 1.84
N GLY A 194 -18.32 -5.16 3.11
CA GLY A 194 -17.16 -4.72 3.89
C GLY A 194 -16.54 -3.42 3.36
N GLY A 195 -15.27 -3.20 3.69
CA GLY A 195 -14.51 -2.01 3.29
C GLY A 195 -14.66 -0.83 4.25
N VAL A 196 -14.73 0.38 3.68
CA VAL A 196 -14.84 1.64 4.45
C VAL A 196 -16.06 2.45 4.03
N PHE A 197 -16.50 3.36 4.88
CA PHE A 197 -17.52 4.35 4.54
C PHE A 197 -17.19 5.74 5.09
N PHE A 198 -17.77 6.78 4.51
CA PHE A 198 -17.64 8.16 5.00
C PHE A 198 -18.86 9.02 4.61
N PRO A 199 -19.11 10.15 5.32
CA PRO A 199 -20.21 11.05 4.99
C PRO A 199 -19.86 11.98 3.81
N MET A 200 -20.80 12.19 2.90
CA MET A 200 -20.77 13.30 1.94
C MET A 200 -22.10 14.03 1.89
N TRP A 201 -22.06 15.35 1.82
CA TRP A 201 -23.27 16.15 1.64
C TRP A 201 -23.80 16.01 0.21
N GLN A 202 -25.11 16.09 0.02
CA GLN A 202 -25.68 16.20 -1.32
C GLN A 202 -25.00 17.35 -2.09
N ARG A 203 -24.65 17.15 -3.36
CA ARG A 203 -23.96 18.11 -4.23
C ARG A 203 -22.52 18.46 -3.80
N GLU A 204 -21.94 17.79 -2.81
CA GLU A 204 -20.52 17.93 -2.46
C GLU A 204 -19.63 17.21 -3.47
N ALA A 205 -18.45 17.76 -3.73
CA ALA A 205 -17.47 17.18 -4.66
C ALA A 205 -16.27 16.55 -3.93
N MET A 206 -15.67 15.53 -4.56
CA MET A 206 -14.47 14.86 -4.06
C MET A 206 -13.52 14.44 -5.18
N TRP A 207 -12.33 13.99 -4.81
CA TRP A 207 -11.38 13.34 -5.71
C TRP A 207 -10.57 12.25 -4.99
N LEU A 208 -9.93 11.38 -5.76
CA LEU A 208 -9.10 10.27 -5.26
C LEU A 208 -7.62 10.64 -5.35
N ASN A 209 -6.91 10.51 -4.24
CA ASN A 209 -5.49 10.78 -4.16
C ASN A 209 -4.71 9.48 -3.90
N PHE A 210 -3.81 9.13 -4.80
CA PHE A 210 -2.91 7.99 -4.68
C PHE A 210 -1.51 8.47 -4.35
N LYS A 211 -0.88 7.87 -3.33
CA LYS A 211 0.53 8.16 -3.03
C LYS A 211 1.40 7.03 -3.59
N PRO A 212 2.29 7.34 -4.55
CA PRO A 212 3.20 6.34 -5.06
C PRO A 212 4.15 5.88 -3.95
N LYS A 213 4.37 4.58 -3.88
CA LYS A 213 5.40 3.96 -3.04
C LYS A 213 6.34 3.16 -3.95
N GLN A 214 6.86 2.04 -3.48
CA GLN A 214 7.86 1.26 -4.21
C GLN A 214 7.31 0.53 -5.44
N HIS A 215 6.02 0.16 -5.43
CA HIS A 215 5.44 -0.73 -6.43
C HIS A 215 4.44 -0.03 -7.34
N LYS A 216 4.31 -0.57 -8.56
CA LYS A 216 3.31 -0.13 -9.53
C LYS A 216 1.97 -0.82 -9.30
N TRP A 217 0.91 -0.10 -9.63
CA TRP A 217 -0.47 -0.57 -9.47
C TRP A 217 -1.31 -0.16 -10.67
N ALA A 218 -2.07 -1.10 -11.21
CA ALA A 218 -3.21 -0.80 -12.06
C ALA A 218 -4.45 -0.72 -11.18
N VAL A 219 -5.24 0.36 -11.31
CA VAL A 219 -6.43 0.60 -10.49
C VAL A 219 -7.63 0.84 -11.38
N ARG A 220 -8.61 -0.05 -11.31
CA ARG A 220 -9.92 0.18 -11.93
C ARG A 220 -10.83 0.79 -10.89
N VAL A 221 -11.39 1.95 -11.23
CA VAL A 221 -12.29 2.68 -10.34
C VAL A 221 -13.69 2.54 -10.91
N PHE A 222 -14.62 2.09 -10.09
CA PHE A 222 -16.03 1.99 -10.43
C PHE A 222 -16.82 2.89 -9.49
N MET A 223 -17.87 3.52 -10.00
CA MET A 223 -18.90 4.19 -9.21
C MET A 223 -20.24 3.53 -9.50
N GLY A 224 -20.87 2.94 -8.48
CA GLY A 224 -22.06 2.12 -8.68
C GLY A 224 -21.90 1.11 -9.83
N HIS A 225 -20.79 0.36 -9.83
CA HIS A 225 -20.44 -0.64 -10.86
C HIS A 225 -20.22 -0.10 -12.29
N VAL A 226 -20.21 1.21 -12.52
CA VAL A 226 -19.80 1.81 -13.79
C VAL A 226 -18.35 2.24 -13.72
N ASN A 227 -17.51 1.76 -14.62
CA ASN A 227 -16.10 2.10 -14.70
C ASN A 227 -15.93 3.58 -15.05
N THR A 228 -15.11 4.32 -14.28
CA THR A 228 -14.98 5.78 -14.43
C THR A 228 -14.19 6.21 -15.66
N ILE A 229 -13.45 5.30 -16.30
CA ILE A 229 -12.64 5.56 -17.48
C ILE A 229 -13.37 5.13 -18.75
N SER A 230 -13.87 3.90 -18.81
CA SER A 230 -14.50 3.34 -20.01
C SER A 230 -16.01 3.60 -20.11
N GLY A 231 -16.68 3.94 -19.00
CA GLY A 231 -18.13 4.13 -18.94
C GLY A 231 -18.96 2.84 -19.03
N ARG A 232 -18.29 1.68 -19.04
CA ARG A 232 -18.92 0.35 -19.09
C ARG A 232 -19.23 -0.18 -17.70
N THR A 233 -20.22 -1.06 -17.59
CA THR A 233 -20.50 -1.74 -16.32
C THR A 233 -19.49 -2.84 -16.03
N ILE A 234 -19.44 -3.30 -14.78
CA ILE A 234 -18.59 -4.43 -14.38
C ILE A 234 -18.92 -5.70 -15.16
N GLU A 235 -20.20 -5.95 -15.46
CA GLU A 235 -20.65 -7.11 -16.23
C GLU A 235 -20.25 -7.00 -17.71
N GLU A 236 -20.39 -5.81 -18.31
CA GLU A 236 -19.94 -5.57 -19.68
C GLU A 236 -18.44 -5.77 -19.82
N THR A 237 -17.68 -5.47 -18.77
CA THR A 237 -16.22 -5.62 -18.80
C THR A 237 -15.78 -7.06 -18.56
N ALA A 238 -16.52 -7.84 -17.78
CA ALA A 238 -16.24 -9.26 -17.55
C ALA A 238 -16.47 -10.13 -18.81
N ASN A 239 -17.35 -9.70 -19.72
CA ASN A 239 -17.82 -10.50 -20.86
C ASN A 239 -17.04 -10.29 -22.18
N LYS A 240 -15.91 -9.56 -22.19
CA LYS A 240 -15.17 -9.26 -23.43
C LYS A 240 -13.92 -10.10 -23.65
N GLU A 241 -13.75 -10.55 -24.90
CA GLU A 241 -12.49 -11.09 -25.44
C GLU A 241 -11.37 -10.02 -25.42
N VAL A 242 -10.13 -10.46 -25.22
CA VAL A 242 -8.94 -9.64 -24.92
C VAL A 242 -8.61 -8.59 -26.01
N GLU A 243 -9.02 -8.84 -27.27
CA GLU A 243 -8.65 -8.00 -28.42
C GLU A 243 -9.47 -6.70 -28.57
N ASP A 244 -10.55 -6.51 -27.80
CA ASP A 244 -11.46 -5.33 -27.88
C ASP A 244 -11.47 -4.48 -26.58
N GLN A 245 -10.48 -4.70 -25.70
CA GLN A 245 -10.38 -4.04 -24.40
C GLN A 245 -9.60 -2.72 -24.49
N GLN A 246 -10.33 -1.64 -24.77
CA GLN A 246 -9.89 -0.28 -24.41
C GLN A 246 -9.54 -0.25 -22.92
N GLN A 247 -8.39 0.35 -22.56
CA GLN A 247 -7.95 0.49 -21.17
C GLN A 247 -9.02 1.16 -20.30
N ASP A 248 -9.30 0.55 -19.15
CA ASP A 248 -10.33 0.98 -18.19
C ASP A 248 -9.78 1.17 -16.76
N TYR A 249 -8.46 1.27 -16.64
CA TYR A 249 -7.74 1.48 -15.39
C TYR A 249 -6.77 2.65 -15.49
N ILE A 250 -6.34 3.14 -14.33
CA ILE A 250 -5.23 4.07 -14.19
C ILE A 250 -3.99 3.34 -13.68
N VAL A 251 -2.80 3.85 -14.00
CA VAL A 251 -1.52 3.26 -13.58
C VAL A 251 -0.83 4.17 -12.58
N ILE A 252 -0.51 3.67 -11.39
CA ILE A 252 0.28 4.35 -10.36
C ILE A 252 1.72 3.83 -10.45
N PRO A 253 2.77 4.68 -10.44
CA PRO A 253 2.77 6.11 -10.10
C PRO A 253 2.32 7.09 -11.20
N GLY A 254 2.12 6.64 -12.45
CA GLY A 254 1.87 7.52 -13.61
C GLY A 254 0.65 8.43 -13.52
N GLN A 255 -0.39 8.01 -12.79
CA GLN A 255 -1.63 8.73 -12.52
C GLN A 255 -1.86 8.77 -11.00
N PRO A 256 -1.32 9.78 -10.29
CA PRO A 256 -1.37 9.81 -8.83
C PRO A 256 -2.71 10.32 -8.27
N TRP A 257 -3.67 10.69 -9.12
CA TRP A 257 -4.98 11.13 -8.68
C TRP A 257 -6.05 11.05 -9.79
N LEU A 258 -7.31 11.10 -9.40
CA LEU A 258 -8.48 11.09 -10.27
C LEU A 258 -9.62 11.94 -9.69
N ASP A 259 -10.09 12.94 -10.43
CA ASP A 259 -11.11 13.89 -9.95
C ASP A 259 -12.52 13.59 -10.45
N GLY A 260 -12.66 12.71 -11.44
CA GLY A 260 -13.92 12.56 -12.16
C GLY A 260 -13.98 11.39 -13.14
N ILE A 261 -15.08 11.32 -13.89
CA ILE A 261 -15.25 10.40 -15.02
C ILE A 261 -14.57 10.94 -16.28
N CYS A 262 -13.89 10.09 -17.04
CA CYS A 262 -13.19 10.46 -18.28
C CYS A 262 -14.17 10.54 -19.46
N VAL A 263 -14.69 11.75 -19.73
CA VAL A 263 -15.75 11.98 -20.73
C VAL A 263 -15.21 12.33 -22.11
N ALA A 264 -13.96 12.77 -22.20
CA ALA A 264 -13.28 13.10 -23.44
C ALA A 264 -11.75 13.16 -23.19
N PRO A 265 -10.91 13.18 -24.24
CA PRO A 265 -9.47 13.23 -24.05
C PRO A 265 -9.07 14.53 -23.31
N GLY A 266 -8.42 14.38 -22.15
CA GLY A 266 -7.99 15.51 -21.31
C GLY A 266 -9.10 16.19 -20.51
N VAL A 267 -10.30 15.63 -20.48
CA VAL A 267 -11.45 16.19 -19.77
C VAL A 267 -12.10 15.14 -18.89
N VAL A 268 -12.22 15.47 -17.60
CA VAL A 268 -13.05 14.70 -16.67
C VAL A 268 -14.25 15.52 -16.18
N ARG A 269 -15.34 14.87 -15.81
CA ARG A 269 -16.42 15.50 -15.02
C ARG A 269 -16.30 15.12 -13.55
N GLN A 270 -16.17 16.13 -12.70
CA GLN A 270 -15.88 15.99 -11.26
C GLN A 270 -16.85 15.03 -10.55
N PHE A 271 -16.38 14.22 -9.61
CA PHE A 271 -17.25 13.40 -8.78
C PHE A 271 -18.09 14.27 -7.84
N VAL A 272 -19.42 14.16 -7.92
CA VAL A 272 -20.35 14.92 -7.07
C VAL A 272 -21.36 13.97 -6.41
N ALA A 273 -21.52 14.04 -5.10
CA ALA A 273 -22.43 13.18 -4.36
C ALA A 273 -23.90 13.52 -4.61
N MET A 274 -24.75 12.51 -4.83
CA MET A 274 -26.20 12.62 -4.94
C MET A 274 -26.88 11.43 -4.23
N PRO A 275 -28.09 11.61 -3.65
CA PRO A 275 -28.83 10.50 -3.04
C PRO A 275 -29.10 9.37 -4.02
N LEU A 276 -28.96 8.13 -3.58
CA LEU A 276 -29.42 6.98 -4.36
C LEU A 276 -30.96 6.99 -4.49
N GLY A 277 -31.45 6.51 -5.62
CA GLY A 277 -32.86 6.57 -6.01
C GLY A 277 -33.28 7.91 -6.64
N SER A 278 -32.42 8.91 -6.69
CA SER A 278 -32.72 10.22 -7.29
C SER A 278 -32.64 10.22 -8.82
N GLY A 279 -31.95 9.24 -9.42
CA GLY A 279 -31.69 9.16 -10.86
C GLY A 279 -30.56 10.05 -11.35
N TYR A 280 -29.87 10.78 -10.46
CA TYR A 280 -28.77 11.68 -10.83
C TYR A 280 -27.43 10.96 -10.98
N THR A 281 -27.24 9.81 -10.32
CA THR A 281 -25.94 9.15 -10.29
C THR A 281 -25.56 8.63 -11.66
N VAL A 282 -24.26 8.46 -11.92
CA VAL A 282 -23.78 7.87 -13.17
C VAL A 282 -24.33 6.45 -13.34
N GLU A 283 -24.38 5.68 -12.24
CA GLU A 283 -25.03 4.36 -12.20
C GLU A 283 -26.48 4.43 -12.68
N GLY A 284 -27.28 5.33 -12.11
CA GLY A 284 -28.68 5.53 -12.46
C GLY A 284 -28.88 5.90 -13.92
N GLN A 285 -28.07 6.82 -14.43
CA GLN A 285 -28.18 7.27 -15.81
C GLN A 285 -27.72 6.21 -16.83
N LYS A 286 -26.73 5.38 -16.49
CA LYS A 286 -26.21 4.33 -17.39
C LYS A 286 -27.04 3.04 -17.33
N THR A 287 -27.54 2.66 -16.17
CA THR A 287 -28.16 1.35 -15.94
C THR A 287 -29.66 1.41 -15.70
N SER A 288 -30.22 2.62 -15.52
CA SER A 288 -31.60 2.84 -15.03
C SER A 288 -31.90 2.22 -13.67
N LYS A 289 -30.85 1.87 -12.90
CA LYS A 289 -30.90 1.32 -11.54
C LYS A 289 -29.91 2.10 -10.66
N GLU A 290 -30.19 2.25 -9.37
CA GLU A 290 -29.28 2.88 -8.39
C GLU A 290 -29.26 2.00 -7.14
N GLN A 291 -28.56 0.86 -7.24
CA GLN A 291 -28.57 -0.19 -6.22
C GLN A 291 -27.26 -0.24 -5.42
N TYR A 292 -26.15 0.13 -6.05
CA TYR A 292 -24.83 -0.08 -5.47
C TYR A 292 -24.27 1.19 -4.84
N GLY A 293 -24.35 2.32 -5.55
CA GLY A 293 -23.76 3.59 -5.10
C GLY A 293 -22.25 3.50 -4.84
N GLY A 294 -21.76 4.44 -4.02
CA GLY A 294 -20.37 4.44 -3.55
C GLY A 294 -19.31 4.31 -4.65
N LEU A 295 -18.17 3.72 -4.28
CA LEU A 295 -17.05 3.38 -5.16
C LEU A 295 -16.57 1.95 -4.91
N GLN A 296 -16.03 1.34 -5.96
CA GLN A 296 -15.25 0.10 -5.88
C GLN A 296 -13.90 0.33 -6.55
N LEU A 297 -12.81 0.04 -5.84
CA LEU A 297 -11.45 0.17 -6.37
C LEU A 297 -10.84 -1.22 -6.49
N GLU A 298 -10.75 -1.76 -7.71
CA GLU A 298 -10.01 -2.98 -7.99
C GLU A 298 -8.54 -2.61 -8.20
N ILE A 299 -7.69 -3.01 -7.25
CA ILE A 299 -6.25 -2.79 -7.30
C ILE A 299 -5.55 -4.06 -7.78
N THR A 300 -4.70 -3.91 -8.78
CA THR A 300 -3.89 -4.99 -9.35
C THR A 300 -2.42 -4.60 -9.24
N PRO A 301 -1.59 -5.33 -8.47
CA PRO A 301 -0.17 -5.00 -8.37
C PRO A 301 0.58 -5.44 -9.63
N GLU A 302 1.76 -4.89 -9.84
CA GLU A 302 2.76 -5.55 -10.68
C GLU A 302 3.18 -6.92 -10.10
N LEU A 303 3.67 -7.82 -10.95
CA LEU A 303 4.36 -9.02 -10.50
C LEU A 303 5.63 -8.62 -9.72
N PHE A 304 5.71 -9.05 -8.46
CA PHE A 304 6.87 -8.76 -7.63
C PHE A 304 8.02 -9.67 -8.02
N PRO A 305 9.21 -9.14 -8.36
CA PRO A 305 10.35 -9.98 -8.72
C PRO A 305 10.87 -10.74 -7.49
N LYS A 306 11.61 -11.82 -7.74
CA LYS A 306 12.32 -12.59 -6.71
C LYS A 306 11.42 -13.05 -5.56
N GLN A 307 10.18 -13.48 -5.83
CA GLN A 307 9.42 -14.23 -4.81
C GLN A 307 10.02 -15.62 -4.59
N ARG A 308 10.63 -16.16 -5.65
CA ARG A 308 11.32 -17.46 -5.67
C ARG A 308 12.55 -17.36 -6.54
N LEU A 309 13.53 -18.21 -6.28
CA LEU A 309 14.64 -18.45 -7.19
C LEU A 309 14.43 -19.78 -7.91
N TRP A 310 14.94 -19.90 -9.14
CA TRP A 310 14.64 -21.04 -10.00
C TRP A 310 15.90 -21.70 -10.55
N SER A 311 15.90 -23.02 -10.69
CA SER A 311 16.93 -23.77 -11.42
C SER A 311 16.31 -24.90 -12.23
N TYR A 312 17.08 -25.41 -13.20
CA TYR A 312 16.79 -26.73 -13.77
C TYR A 312 16.84 -27.81 -12.67
N GLY A 313 16.21 -28.95 -12.91
CA GLY A 313 16.19 -30.12 -12.03
C GLY A 313 17.57 -30.72 -11.71
N LYS A 314 17.74 -32.03 -11.93
CA LYS A 314 18.79 -32.89 -11.33
C LYS A 314 20.27 -32.44 -11.45
N ASP A 315 20.59 -31.41 -12.22
CA ASP A 315 21.97 -31.07 -12.58
C ASP A 315 22.52 -29.75 -12.02
N LYS A 316 21.69 -28.88 -11.42
CA LYS A 316 22.17 -27.56 -10.94
C LYS A 316 21.53 -27.14 -9.63
N HIS A 317 22.38 -26.70 -8.70
CA HIS A 317 21.98 -25.94 -7.52
C HIS A 317 22.29 -24.47 -7.79
N ILE A 318 21.55 -23.57 -7.17
CA ILE A 318 21.83 -22.14 -7.27
C ILE A 318 23.09 -21.82 -6.46
N VAL A 319 24.14 -21.37 -7.14
CA VAL A 319 25.36 -20.88 -6.49
C VAL A 319 25.37 -19.36 -6.55
N LYS A 320 25.63 -18.69 -5.42
CA LYS A 320 25.84 -17.24 -5.36
C LYS A 320 27.21 -16.91 -5.97
N SER A 321 27.23 -16.08 -7.01
CA SER A 321 28.49 -15.58 -7.57
C SER A 321 29.22 -14.67 -6.57
N VAL A 322 30.54 -14.59 -6.66
CA VAL A 322 31.39 -13.59 -5.96
C VAL A 322 30.90 -12.14 -6.20
N ARG A 323 30.14 -11.90 -7.27
CA ARG A 323 29.48 -10.61 -7.59
C ARG A 323 28.06 -10.44 -7.02
N GLY A 324 27.60 -11.36 -6.17
CA GLY A 324 26.35 -11.22 -5.42
C GLY A 324 25.06 -11.72 -6.10
N PHE A 325 25.11 -12.19 -7.36
CA PHE A 325 23.92 -12.69 -8.07
C PHE A 325 23.84 -14.23 -8.07
N PRO A 326 22.67 -14.83 -7.77
CA PRO A 326 22.45 -16.27 -7.92
C PRO A 326 22.45 -16.69 -9.40
N SER A 327 23.03 -17.84 -9.72
CA SER A 327 23.09 -18.46 -11.07
C SER A 327 21.75 -19.08 -11.55
N GLY A 328 20.62 -18.49 -11.14
CA GLY A 328 19.28 -19.02 -11.39
C GLY A 328 18.75 -18.80 -12.81
N LEU A 329 17.61 -19.42 -13.10
CA LEU A 329 16.84 -19.18 -14.33
C LEU A 329 16.27 -17.76 -14.33
N ASP A 330 16.09 -17.21 -15.53
CA ASP A 330 15.40 -15.94 -15.73
C ASP A 330 13.90 -16.11 -15.43
N GLU A 331 13.44 -15.48 -14.36
CA GLU A 331 12.06 -15.63 -13.88
C GLU A 331 11.02 -15.06 -14.84
N MET A 332 11.43 -14.18 -15.76
CA MET A 332 10.52 -13.61 -16.77
C MET A 332 10.18 -14.59 -17.90
N LYS A 333 10.90 -15.72 -17.99
CA LYS A 333 10.68 -16.71 -19.04
C LYS A 333 9.67 -17.78 -18.65
N THR A 334 9.02 -18.36 -19.65
CA THR A 334 8.18 -19.57 -19.49
C THR A 334 9.04 -20.84 -19.59
N PRO A 335 8.57 -22.00 -19.11
CA PRO A 335 9.21 -23.28 -19.38
C PRO A 335 9.50 -23.51 -20.87
N GLU A 336 8.57 -23.19 -21.77
CA GLU A 336 8.76 -23.29 -23.22
C GLU A 336 9.96 -22.45 -23.71
N GLN A 337 10.04 -21.20 -23.29
CA GLN A 337 11.14 -20.28 -23.64
C GLN A 337 12.49 -20.71 -23.04
N LEU A 338 12.47 -21.52 -21.98
CA LEU A 338 13.63 -22.17 -21.38
C LEU A 338 13.94 -23.54 -22.03
N GLY A 339 13.24 -23.90 -23.11
CA GLY A 339 13.40 -25.16 -23.84
C GLY A 339 13.03 -26.38 -23.00
N ARG A 340 12.04 -26.23 -22.10
CA ARG A 340 11.50 -27.33 -21.29
C ARG A 340 10.29 -27.94 -21.96
N ASN A 341 10.12 -29.25 -21.77
CA ASN A 341 8.96 -29.99 -22.25
C ASN A 341 8.03 -30.37 -21.10
N ILE A 342 6.80 -30.72 -21.43
CA ILE A 342 5.84 -31.31 -20.48
C ILE A 342 6.49 -32.51 -19.79
N GLY A 343 6.40 -32.56 -18.46
CA GLY A 343 7.03 -33.58 -17.60
C GLY A 343 8.43 -33.22 -17.10
N ASP A 344 9.07 -32.18 -17.64
CA ASP A 344 10.33 -31.68 -17.08
C ASP A 344 10.11 -31.13 -15.67
N VAL A 345 11.13 -31.25 -14.82
CA VAL A 345 11.09 -30.76 -13.43
C VAL A 345 12.01 -29.55 -13.26
N LEU A 346 11.43 -28.47 -12.75
CA LEU A 346 12.12 -27.28 -12.28
C LEU A 346 12.22 -27.32 -10.76
N ARG A 347 13.22 -26.63 -10.22
CA ARG A 347 13.36 -26.42 -8.78
C ARG A 347 13.11 -24.97 -8.46
N SER A 348 12.28 -24.76 -7.45
CA SER A 348 11.88 -23.46 -6.95
C SER A 348 12.37 -23.33 -5.51
N TYR A 349 12.96 -22.19 -5.15
CA TYR A 349 13.63 -21.98 -3.87
C TYR A 349 13.13 -20.70 -3.18
N PRO A 350 12.89 -20.69 -1.86
CA PRO A 350 12.72 -19.46 -1.11
C PRO A 350 13.97 -18.57 -1.22
N VAL A 351 13.82 -17.25 -1.28
CA VAL A 351 14.97 -16.34 -1.41
C VAL A 351 15.95 -16.46 -0.24
N ASP A 352 15.43 -16.64 0.97
CA ASP A 352 16.22 -16.71 2.20
C ASP A 352 16.86 -18.10 2.44
N SER A 353 16.65 -19.06 1.55
CA SER A 353 17.15 -20.44 1.72
C SER A 353 18.61 -20.65 1.31
N ILE A 354 19.32 -19.57 0.94
CA ILE A 354 20.74 -19.58 0.58
C ILE A 354 21.58 -19.14 1.79
N TYR A 355 22.37 -20.06 2.36
CA TYR A 355 23.35 -19.74 3.41
C TYR A 355 24.75 -20.23 3.04
N GLU A 356 25.76 -19.62 3.65
CA GLU A 356 27.16 -20.02 3.53
C GLU A 356 27.47 -21.09 4.58
N GLU A 357 28.04 -22.22 4.16
CA GLU A 357 28.67 -23.18 5.06
C GLU A 357 30.18 -23.28 4.75
N PRO A 358 31.04 -23.58 5.73
CA PRO A 358 32.45 -23.85 5.46
C PRO A 358 32.63 -24.99 4.44
N LEU A 359 33.51 -24.81 3.45
CA LEU A 359 33.76 -25.85 2.45
C LEU A 359 34.34 -27.10 3.13
N LYS A 360 33.61 -28.21 3.13
CA LYS A 360 34.08 -29.48 3.72
C LYS A 360 35.13 -30.21 2.87
N ILE A 361 35.96 -31.05 3.49
CA ILE A 361 37.02 -31.86 2.84
C ILE A 361 36.48 -32.72 1.70
N ARG A 362 35.28 -33.29 1.82
CA ARG A 362 34.62 -34.06 0.75
C ARG A 362 34.46 -33.31 -0.58
N HIS A 363 34.48 -31.98 -0.55
CA HIS A 363 34.25 -31.11 -1.70
C HIS A 363 35.53 -30.78 -2.48
N LEU A 364 36.71 -31.11 -1.96
CA LEU A 364 38.00 -30.67 -2.53
C LEU A 364 38.41 -31.45 -3.77
N ALA A 365 38.18 -32.77 -3.81
CA ALA A 365 38.54 -33.62 -4.95
C ALA A 365 37.77 -34.94 -4.91
N LYS A 366 37.87 -35.76 -5.96
CA LYS A 366 37.31 -37.13 -5.95
C LYS A 366 38.06 -38.01 -4.93
N PRO A 367 37.41 -39.04 -4.34
CA PRO A 367 38.10 -39.99 -3.46
C PRO A 367 39.36 -40.56 -4.14
N GLY A 368 40.52 -40.47 -3.47
CA GLY A 368 41.80 -40.95 -3.99
C GLY A 368 42.65 -39.93 -4.78
N SER A 369 42.20 -38.68 -4.89
CA SER A 369 42.99 -37.60 -5.54
C SER A 369 44.14 -37.12 -4.64
N TYR A 370 45.27 -36.76 -5.23
CA TYR A 370 46.43 -36.21 -4.52
C TYR A 370 46.29 -34.69 -4.35
N ILE A 371 46.51 -34.17 -3.15
CA ILE A 371 46.43 -32.73 -2.86
C ILE A 371 47.85 -32.16 -2.83
N THR A 372 48.23 -31.38 -3.86
CA THR A 372 49.53 -30.72 -3.89
C THR A 372 49.45 -29.34 -3.24
N CYS A 373 50.30 -29.05 -2.26
CA CYS A 373 50.37 -27.72 -1.66
C CYS A 373 51.52 -26.92 -2.28
N ARG A 374 51.33 -25.63 -2.55
CA ARG A 374 52.42 -24.72 -2.91
C ARG A 374 52.62 -23.71 -1.79
N VAL A 375 53.74 -23.82 -1.08
CA VAL A 375 54.18 -22.77 -0.14
C VAL A 375 54.80 -21.64 -0.94
N GLY A 376 54.13 -20.50 -0.99
CA GLY A 376 54.79 -19.27 -1.42
C GLY A 376 55.85 -18.90 -0.40
N SER A 377 57.13 -18.94 -0.78
CA SER A 377 58.16 -18.20 -0.04
C SER A 377 57.77 -16.73 -0.07
N SER A 378 57.64 -16.08 1.09
CA SER A 378 57.47 -14.63 1.15
C SER A 378 58.71 -13.95 0.58
N LYS A 379 58.75 -13.76 -0.74
CA LYS A 379 59.56 -12.69 -1.31
C LYS A 379 58.82 -11.40 -1.03
N THR A 380 59.38 -10.65 -0.09
CA THR A 380 59.23 -9.21 0.07
C THR A 380 58.94 -8.53 -1.27
N TYR A 381 57.70 -8.11 -1.47
CA TYR A 381 57.41 -6.92 -2.25
C TYR A 381 57.39 -5.75 -1.28
N VAL A 382 58.60 -5.24 -0.98
CA VAL A 382 58.73 -3.85 -0.57
C VAL A 382 58.73 -3.04 -1.86
N GLY A 383 57.70 -2.22 -2.01
CA GLY A 383 57.67 -1.15 -3.01
C GLY A 383 56.87 -1.47 -4.27
N LEU A 384 55.55 -1.23 -4.22
CA LEU A 384 54.91 -0.20 -5.03
C LEU A 384 53.54 0.12 -4.42
N SER A 385 53.51 1.26 -3.72
CA SER A 385 52.37 2.13 -3.43
C SER A 385 51.14 1.57 -2.69
N LEU A 386 51.09 1.86 -1.39
CA LEU A 386 49.87 1.97 -0.55
C LEU A 386 48.91 3.10 -0.99
N THR A 387 48.89 3.47 -2.27
CA THR A 387 48.00 4.49 -2.84
C THR A 387 47.05 3.99 -3.92
N TYR A 388 47.09 2.71 -4.35
CA TYR A 388 46.19 2.21 -5.41
C TYR A 388 45.09 1.22 -4.96
N MET A 389 45.03 0.85 -3.67
CA MET A 389 43.92 0.07 -3.09
C MET A 389 43.02 0.89 -2.15
N PHE A 390 43.26 2.20 -2.05
CA PHE A 390 42.30 3.16 -1.50
C PHE A 390 41.57 3.97 -2.57
N GLU A 391 41.83 3.77 -3.87
CA GLU A 391 41.13 4.48 -4.95
C GLU A 391 40.01 3.69 -5.67
N VAL A 392 39.93 2.36 -5.52
CA VAL A 392 38.79 1.59 -6.08
C VAL A 392 37.67 1.39 -5.05
N ILE A 393 37.96 1.50 -3.75
CA ILE A 393 36.92 1.61 -2.71
C ILE A 393 36.51 3.08 -2.48
N ALA A 394 37.31 4.07 -2.95
CA ALA A 394 36.93 5.48 -2.95
C ALA A 394 36.25 5.98 -4.24
N GLN A 395 36.12 5.15 -5.29
CA GLN A 395 35.33 5.51 -6.50
C GLN A 395 33.90 4.94 -6.52
N MET A 396 33.45 4.22 -5.49
CA MET A 396 32.04 3.79 -5.40
C MET A 396 31.25 4.37 -4.23
N ARG A 397 31.83 5.25 -3.41
CA ARG A 397 31.03 6.06 -2.48
C ARG A 397 31.55 7.50 -2.39
N PHE A 398 30.71 8.39 -2.91
CA PHE A 398 30.61 9.85 -2.76
C PHE A 398 31.28 10.78 -3.79
N ALA A 399 30.46 11.22 -4.75
CA ALA A 399 30.20 12.64 -5.04
C ALA A 399 28.72 12.73 -5.50
N THR A 400 27.77 13.45 -4.90
CA THR A 400 27.77 14.53 -3.89
C THR A 400 26.49 14.47 -3.04
N LEU A 401 26.64 14.36 -1.72
CA LEU A 401 25.76 14.97 -0.72
C LEU A 401 26.65 15.78 0.21
N GLN A 402 26.28 17.04 0.44
CA GLN A 402 26.93 18.00 1.34
C GLN A 402 26.39 17.88 2.78
N PRO A 403 27.05 18.50 3.79
CA PRO A 403 27.43 17.81 5.03
C PRO A 403 26.53 18.09 6.23
N ILE A 404 26.47 17.15 7.19
CA ILE A 404 26.10 17.44 8.59
C ILE A 404 27.05 16.70 9.55
N ARG A 405 27.57 17.44 10.53
CA ARG A 405 28.47 16.99 11.60
C ARG A 405 27.73 16.17 12.67
N LEU A 406 28.47 15.20 13.23
CA LEU A 406 28.11 14.22 14.24
C LEU A 406 28.07 14.73 15.71
N SER A 407 26.98 14.38 16.41
CA SER A 407 26.88 13.62 17.69
C SER A 407 27.06 14.36 19.05
N PRO A 408 26.57 13.84 20.21
CA PRO A 408 26.07 12.47 20.47
C PRO A 408 24.76 12.30 21.31
N SER A 409 24.25 11.06 21.26
CA SER A 409 23.37 10.30 22.21
C SER A 409 22.72 10.99 23.43
N TYR A 410 21.42 10.74 23.67
CA TYR A 410 20.94 9.91 24.80
C TYR A 410 19.40 9.70 24.78
N SER A 411 19.02 8.57 25.38
CA SER A 411 17.72 8.03 25.81
C SER A 411 16.59 9.01 26.16
N SER A 412 15.38 8.51 25.88
CA SER A 412 14.06 8.95 26.33
C SER A 412 13.97 9.45 27.78
N CYS A 413 13.30 10.58 27.98
CA CYS A 413 12.34 10.73 29.07
C CYS A 413 11.37 11.90 28.81
N VAL A 414 10.12 11.65 29.19
CA VAL A 414 8.98 12.57 29.25
C VAL A 414 9.27 13.72 30.21
N ARG A 415 9.09 14.97 29.77
CA ARG A 415 8.48 16.03 30.59
C ARG A 415 8.20 17.30 29.80
N CYS A 416 6.93 17.69 29.91
CA CYS A 416 6.41 19.03 29.74
C CYS A 416 7.14 19.99 30.68
N ASP A 417 7.49 21.19 30.22
CA ASP A 417 7.33 22.40 31.05
C ASP A 417 7.37 23.67 30.21
N THR A 418 6.44 24.53 30.60
CA THR A 418 6.08 25.87 30.11
C THR A 418 7.12 26.92 30.47
N ASN A 419 7.23 27.98 29.66
CA ASN A 419 7.90 29.22 30.05
C ASN A 419 6.87 30.32 30.35
N SER A 420 6.97 30.86 31.56
CA SER A 420 6.31 32.05 32.13
C SER A 420 7.12 33.32 31.78
N GLY A 421 6.60 34.55 31.80
CA GLY A 421 5.26 35.04 32.11
C GLY A 421 5.18 36.58 32.10
N SER A 422 4.04 37.15 32.53
CA SER A 422 3.99 38.29 33.47
C SER A 422 2.58 38.51 34.07
N LEU A 423 2.54 38.46 35.41
CA LEU A 423 1.72 39.15 36.42
C LEU A 423 0.16 39.21 36.38
N GLY A 424 -0.45 38.76 37.49
CA GLY A 424 -1.78 39.21 37.94
C GLY A 424 -2.47 38.39 39.04
N GLN A 425 -1.97 38.43 40.29
CA GLN A 425 -2.66 38.29 41.60
C GLN A 425 -3.52 37.04 42.01
N LEU A 426 -3.00 36.34 43.03
CA LEU A 426 -3.53 35.57 44.20
C LEU A 426 -5.04 35.70 44.61
N PRO A 427 -5.63 34.87 45.54
CA PRO A 427 -5.03 33.86 46.46
C PRO A 427 -5.77 32.49 46.60
N MET A 428 -5.13 31.62 47.40
CA MET A 428 -5.47 30.25 47.84
C MET A 428 -6.53 30.10 48.96
N ALA A 429 -7.12 28.89 49.11
CA ALA A 429 -7.46 28.21 50.39
C ALA A 429 -7.94 26.73 50.18
N PRO A 430 -7.90 25.83 51.19
CA PRO A 430 -7.33 24.47 51.02
C PRO A 430 -8.07 23.24 51.62
N ILE A 431 -7.52 22.02 51.38
CA ILE A 431 -7.46 20.79 52.25
C ILE A 431 -8.73 19.92 52.47
N LYS A 432 -8.68 18.57 52.25
CA LYS A 432 -8.40 17.49 53.27
C LYS A 432 -8.63 16.03 52.79
N ASP A 433 -7.70 15.16 53.19
CA ASP A 433 -7.70 13.68 53.16
C ASP A 433 -8.80 13.02 54.01
N THR A 434 -9.11 11.73 53.75
CA THR A 434 -8.77 10.56 54.63
C THR A 434 -9.43 9.22 54.21
N SER A 435 -8.63 8.13 54.22
CA SER A 435 -8.86 6.74 54.75
C SER A 435 -10.02 5.86 54.20
N GLU A 436 -9.99 4.52 54.11
CA GLU A 436 -9.05 3.43 54.43
C GLU A 436 -9.62 2.10 53.85
N ILE A 437 -8.75 1.09 53.72
CA ILE A 437 -8.97 -0.26 53.14
C ILE A 437 -9.08 -1.32 54.26
N ARG A 438 -9.79 -2.44 54.03
CA ARG A 438 -9.49 -3.84 54.44
C ARG A 438 -10.59 -4.77 53.89
N SER A 439 -10.41 -6.03 53.47
CA SER A 439 -9.28 -6.99 53.48
C SER A 439 -9.71 -8.29 52.75
N GLU A 440 -8.79 -8.89 51.96
CA GLU A 440 -8.42 -10.34 51.87
C GLU A 440 -9.50 -11.43 51.65
N SER A 441 -9.32 -12.57 50.96
CA SER A 441 -8.23 -13.27 50.23
C SER A 441 -8.83 -14.53 49.54
N ALA A 442 -8.15 -15.04 48.49
CA ALA A 442 -8.44 -16.31 47.78
C ALA A 442 -7.82 -17.54 48.52
N PRO A 443 -7.95 -18.85 48.13
CA PRO A 443 -7.50 -19.37 46.82
C PRO A 443 -8.16 -20.68 46.25
N ASP A 444 -7.68 -21.04 45.05
CA ASP A 444 -7.44 -22.39 44.46
C ASP A 444 -8.56 -23.40 44.08
N GLY A 445 -8.66 -23.66 42.77
CA GLY A 445 -8.05 -24.87 42.16
C GLY A 445 -8.91 -26.13 41.91
N LEU A 446 -8.88 -26.57 40.64
CA LEU A 446 -9.08 -27.95 40.09
C LEU A 446 -10.45 -28.35 39.49
N LEU A 447 -10.40 -28.66 38.18
CA LEU A 447 -11.31 -29.51 37.38
C LEU A 447 -10.85 -30.99 37.47
N PRO A 448 -11.45 -32.00 36.78
CA PRO A 448 -12.74 -32.10 36.07
C PRO A 448 -13.56 -33.36 36.46
N GLU A 449 -14.81 -33.52 36.00
CA GLU A 449 -15.27 -34.77 35.33
C GLU A 449 -16.70 -34.68 34.78
N GLN A 450 -16.91 -35.45 33.71
CA GLN A 450 -18.03 -35.50 32.79
C GLN A 450 -19.22 -36.28 33.36
N VAL A 451 -20.47 -35.83 33.14
CA VAL A 451 -21.59 -36.75 32.86
C VAL A 451 -22.60 -36.07 31.92
N THR A 452 -23.00 -36.90 30.97
CA THR A 452 -23.91 -36.84 29.83
C THR A 452 -25.35 -36.36 30.10
N GLU A 453 -25.90 -35.76 29.05
CA GLU A 453 -27.31 -35.70 28.62
C GLU A 453 -28.37 -36.38 29.49
N PHE A 454 -29.40 -35.63 29.90
CA PHE A 454 -30.78 -36.11 29.78
C PHE A 454 -31.76 -34.96 29.57
N SER A 455 -32.51 -35.07 28.48
CA SER A 455 -33.61 -34.20 28.08
C SER A 455 -34.83 -34.41 28.99
N SER A 456 -35.40 -33.32 29.49
CA SER A 456 -36.85 -33.24 29.72
C SER A 456 -37.32 -31.80 29.67
N LYS A 457 -38.04 -31.49 28.59
CA LYS A 457 -38.95 -30.34 28.49
C LYS A 457 -39.86 -30.29 29.71
N THR A 458 -40.04 -29.11 30.30
CA THR A 458 -41.36 -28.55 30.61
C THR A 458 -41.26 -27.08 31.03
N GLU A 459 -42.03 -26.27 30.32
CA GLU A 459 -42.70 -25.03 30.74
C GLU A 459 -41.85 -23.76 30.86
N SER A 460 -41.80 -23.11 29.70
CA SER A 460 -41.58 -21.68 29.48
C SER A 460 -42.43 -20.80 30.39
N LEU A 461 -41.76 -20.02 31.24
CA LEU A 461 -42.28 -18.75 31.74
C LEU A 461 -41.57 -17.64 30.96
N ASP A 462 -42.36 -16.92 30.16
CA ASP A 462 -41.95 -15.82 29.31
C ASP A 462 -41.30 -14.69 30.12
N TYR A 463 -40.04 -14.42 29.82
CA TYR A 463 -39.34 -13.17 30.15
C TYR A 463 -38.55 -12.75 28.90
N SER A 464 -39.22 -12.14 27.92
CA SER A 464 -38.62 -11.80 26.61
C SER A 464 -39.21 -10.55 25.93
N SER A 465 -39.67 -9.55 26.70
CA SER A 465 -40.21 -8.31 26.10
C SER A 465 -39.17 -7.21 25.86
N GLU A 466 -38.05 -7.19 26.58
CA GLU A 466 -37.03 -6.12 26.45
C GLU A 466 -35.98 -6.36 25.35
N ASP A 467 -35.69 -7.63 25.00
CA ASP A 467 -34.69 -7.98 23.97
C ASP A 467 -35.27 -7.92 22.54
N ASN A 468 -36.56 -8.25 22.39
CA ASN A 468 -37.25 -8.13 21.10
C ASN A 468 -37.51 -6.68 20.71
N THR A 469 -37.82 -5.79 21.65
CA THR A 469 -38.00 -4.35 21.35
C THR A 469 -36.67 -3.69 20.98
N LYS A 470 -35.56 -4.06 21.63
CA LYS A 470 -34.21 -3.59 21.22
C LYS A 470 -33.84 -4.10 19.83
N ARG A 471 -34.06 -5.38 19.52
CA ARG A 471 -33.81 -5.92 18.17
C ARG A 471 -34.74 -5.31 17.12
N GLU A 472 -36.01 -5.05 17.43
CA GLU A 472 -36.93 -4.39 16.49
C GLU A 472 -36.60 -2.90 16.27
N LEU A 473 -36.11 -2.20 17.29
CA LEU A 473 -35.60 -0.83 17.16
C LEU A 473 -34.29 -0.78 16.37
N GLU A 474 -33.32 -1.67 16.67
CA GLU A 474 -32.05 -1.79 15.94
C GLU A 474 -32.25 -2.21 14.47
N VAL A 475 -33.22 -3.09 14.20
CA VAL A 475 -33.56 -3.53 12.83
C VAL A 475 -34.34 -2.45 12.05
N ASN A 476 -35.12 -1.60 12.72
CA ASN A 476 -35.79 -0.47 12.07
C ASN A 476 -34.83 0.70 11.82
N ASP A 477 -33.87 0.97 12.70
CA ASP A 477 -32.86 2.02 12.52
C ASP A 477 -31.93 1.73 11.32
N ALA A 478 -31.63 0.45 11.06
CA ALA A 478 -30.85 0.04 9.88
C ALA A 478 -31.60 0.22 8.54
N ARG A 479 -32.94 0.39 8.56
CA ARG A 479 -33.75 0.63 7.35
C ARG A 479 -33.79 2.10 6.91
N ASP A 480 -33.38 3.02 7.78
CA ASP A 480 -33.43 4.47 7.54
C ASP A 480 -32.03 5.08 7.28
N ILE A 481 -31.08 4.25 6.82
CA ILE A 481 -29.74 4.66 6.41
C ILE A 481 -29.77 4.95 4.91
N SER A 482 -29.64 6.22 4.55
CA SER A 482 -29.58 6.66 3.15
C SER A 482 -28.14 6.65 2.64
N ALA A 483 -27.92 5.84 1.61
CA ALA A 483 -26.67 5.80 0.88
C ALA A 483 -26.67 6.82 -0.26
N MET A 484 -25.46 7.23 -0.65
CA MET A 484 -25.20 8.21 -1.70
C MET A 484 -24.43 7.53 -2.84
N GLY A 485 -24.62 8.04 -4.05
CA GLY A 485 -23.82 7.71 -5.23
C GLY A 485 -23.14 8.95 -5.80
N LEU A 486 -22.39 8.74 -6.88
CA LEU A 486 -21.67 9.82 -7.55
C LEU A 486 -22.32 10.12 -8.90
N ALA A 487 -22.50 11.41 -9.14
CA ALA A 487 -23.00 12.00 -10.36
C ALA A 487 -21.88 12.81 -11.04
N ALA A 488 -22.11 13.17 -12.30
CA ALA A 488 -21.18 13.94 -13.08
C ALA A 488 -21.29 15.46 -12.75
N GLY A 489 -20.18 16.06 -12.31
CA GLY A 489 -20.07 17.48 -11.99
C GLY A 489 -19.57 18.35 -13.14
N GLY A 490 -18.97 19.50 -12.79
CA GLY A 490 -18.32 20.42 -13.72
C GLY A 490 -17.13 19.78 -14.43
N LYS A 491 -16.76 20.35 -15.59
CA LYS A 491 -15.66 19.82 -16.42
C LYS A 491 -14.32 20.33 -15.91
N LEU A 492 -13.38 19.41 -15.70
CA LEU A 492 -12.01 19.67 -15.27
C LEU A 492 -11.02 19.27 -16.36
N ILE A 493 -9.91 20.00 -16.46
CA ILE A 493 -8.78 19.65 -17.33
C ILE A 493 -7.91 18.63 -16.61
N GLN A 494 -7.99 17.38 -17.04
CA GLN A 494 -7.20 16.27 -16.49
C GLN A 494 -6.95 15.22 -17.57
N ASP A 495 -5.68 14.96 -17.87
CA ASP A 495 -5.29 13.83 -18.69
C ASP A 495 -5.36 12.53 -17.85
N ILE A 496 -5.87 11.47 -18.49
CA ILE A 496 -5.75 10.09 -18.01
C ILE A 496 -4.81 9.37 -18.97
N TYR A 497 -3.72 8.80 -18.45
CA TYR A 497 -2.66 8.26 -19.30
C TYR A 497 -2.86 6.79 -19.71
N LYS A 498 -2.42 6.47 -20.93
CA LYS A 498 -2.22 5.12 -21.43
C LYS A 498 -1.20 4.38 -20.59
N ASP A 499 -1.43 3.10 -20.39
CA ASP A 499 -0.48 2.20 -19.74
C ASP A 499 0.76 2.02 -20.62
N PRO A 500 1.95 2.48 -20.18
CA PRO A 500 3.18 2.30 -20.94
C PRO A 500 3.79 0.91 -20.77
N TYR A 501 3.23 0.06 -19.90
CA TYR A 501 3.78 -1.24 -19.55
C TYR A 501 3.10 -2.38 -20.33
N PRO A 502 3.81 -3.51 -20.55
CA PRO A 502 3.19 -4.67 -21.16
C PRO A 502 2.14 -5.28 -20.23
N ALA A 503 1.05 -5.81 -20.79
CA ALA A 503 -0.03 -6.45 -20.03
C ALA A 503 0.46 -7.57 -19.09
N THR A 504 1.55 -8.26 -19.45
CA THR A 504 2.18 -9.31 -18.63
C THR A 504 2.82 -8.81 -17.33
N LEU A 505 2.89 -7.49 -17.12
CA LEU A 505 3.39 -6.92 -15.86
C LEU A 505 2.38 -7.12 -14.72
N TRP A 506 1.08 -7.10 -15.01
CA TRP A 506 0.02 -7.03 -14.02
C TRP A 506 -0.36 -8.40 -13.47
N ASN A 507 -0.40 -8.53 -12.15
CA ASN A 507 -0.79 -9.76 -11.48
C ASN A 507 -2.30 -9.77 -11.19
N HIS A 508 -3.10 -10.05 -12.20
CA HIS A 508 -4.56 -10.11 -12.08
C HIS A 508 -5.06 -11.13 -11.04
N SER A 509 -4.30 -12.20 -10.78
CA SER A 509 -4.66 -13.20 -9.75
C SER A 509 -4.60 -12.64 -8.33
N ALA A 510 -3.78 -11.61 -8.12
CA ALA A 510 -3.66 -10.91 -6.85
C ALA A 510 -4.59 -9.69 -6.75
N ALA A 511 -5.44 -9.43 -7.75
CA ALA A 511 -6.35 -8.29 -7.72
C ALA A 511 -7.26 -8.33 -6.50
N ARG A 512 -7.49 -7.18 -5.87
CA ARG A 512 -8.37 -7.03 -4.70
C ARG A 512 -9.27 -5.82 -4.88
N VAL A 513 -10.50 -5.92 -4.40
CA VAL A 513 -11.48 -4.84 -4.46
C VAL A 513 -11.62 -4.19 -3.09
N LEU A 514 -11.40 -2.88 -3.02
CA LEU A 514 -11.78 -2.06 -1.88
C LEU A 514 -13.18 -1.49 -2.13
N HIS A 515 -14.13 -1.86 -1.28
CA HIS A 515 -15.45 -1.25 -1.25
C HIS A 515 -15.42 0.04 -0.44
N VAL A 516 -16.01 1.10 -0.98
CA VAL A 516 -16.06 2.43 -0.37
C VAL A 516 -17.48 2.92 -0.46
N HIS A 517 -18.16 3.00 0.68
CA HIS A 517 -19.55 3.41 0.76
C HIS A 517 -19.64 4.88 1.11
N ILE A 518 -20.66 5.56 0.59
CA ILE A 518 -20.91 6.97 0.89
C ILE A 518 -22.28 7.05 1.54
N LEU A 519 -22.34 7.63 2.73
CA LEU A 519 -23.59 7.88 3.44
C LEU A 519 -23.91 9.37 3.41
N ASP A 520 -25.19 9.71 3.48
CA ASP A 520 -25.55 11.09 3.78
C ASP A 520 -25.11 11.44 5.22
N PRO A 521 -24.93 12.73 5.54
CA PRO A 521 -24.42 13.15 6.85
C PRO A 521 -25.29 12.70 8.03
N VAL A 522 -26.62 12.71 7.88
CA VAL A 522 -27.54 12.31 8.95
C VAL A 522 -27.43 10.83 9.22
N SER A 523 -27.41 10.00 8.16
CA SER A 523 -27.22 8.55 8.32
C SER A 523 -25.85 8.20 8.89
N CYS A 524 -24.79 8.90 8.46
CA CYS A 524 -23.46 8.69 9.02
C CYS A 524 -23.39 9.07 10.51
N GLU A 525 -24.05 10.16 10.93
CA GLU A 525 -24.13 10.55 12.33
C GLU A 525 -24.93 9.51 13.15
N LYS A 526 -26.05 9.02 12.62
CA LYS A 526 -26.82 7.93 13.26
C LYS A 526 -25.95 6.69 13.48
N VAL A 527 -25.15 6.31 12.47
CA VAL A 527 -24.28 5.12 12.53
C VAL A 527 -23.08 5.35 13.45
N THR A 528 -22.43 6.51 13.40
CA THR A 528 -21.14 6.73 14.06
C THR A 528 -21.26 7.44 15.41
N HIS A 529 -22.35 8.16 15.64
CA HIS A 529 -22.53 9.17 16.68
C HIS A 529 -21.51 10.32 16.62
N ILE A 530 -20.88 10.51 15.46
CA ILE A 530 -19.94 11.60 15.19
C ILE A 530 -20.61 12.55 14.22
N VAL A 531 -20.69 13.82 14.61
CA VAL A 531 -21.23 14.88 13.76
C VAL A 531 -20.29 15.09 12.56
N PRO A 532 -20.77 14.91 11.31
CA PRO A 532 -19.97 15.14 10.12
C PRO A 532 -19.52 16.60 10.01
N ARG A 533 -18.36 16.82 9.41
CA ARG A 533 -17.88 18.17 9.11
C ARG A 533 -18.87 18.86 8.16
N SER A 534 -19.10 20.15 8.34
CA SER A 534 -19.93 20.98 7.43
C SER A 534 -19.46 20.85 5.97
N PRO A 535 -20.36 21.02 4.98
CA PRO A 535 -20.03 20.84 3.56
C PRO A 535 -18.89 21.76 3.12
N SER A 536 -18.22 21.38 2.03
CA SER A 536 -17.13 22.20 1.49
C SER A 536 -17.65 23.58 1.08
N MET A 537 -16.78 24.58 1.18
CA MET A 537 -17.10 25.92 0.71
C MET A 537 -17.31 25.93 -0.80
N ASP A 538 -18.15 26.84 -1.30
CA ASP A 538 -18.36 26.99 -2.74
C ASP A 538 -17.08 27.49 -3.46
N ALA A 539 -17.00 27.26 -4.76
CA ALA A 539 -15.83 27.63 -5.57
C ALA A 539 -15.52 29.15 -5.56
N LYS A 540 -16.54 29.99 -5.38
CA LYS A 540 -16.37 31.44 -5.31
C LYS A 540 -15.65 31.82 -4.01
N THR A 541 -16.15 31.35 -2.88
CA THR A 541 -15.57 31.56 -1.56
C THR A 541 -14.17 30.94 -1.50
N TYR A 542 -13.96 29.76 -2.10
CA TYR A 542 -12.64 29.14 -2.20
C TYR A 542 -11.65 30.06 -2.93
N THR A 543 -12.08 30.64 -4.04
CA THR A 543 -11.25 31.55 -4.82
C THR A 543 -10.96 32.85 -4.08
N GLU A 544 -11.99 33.45 -3.46
CA GLU A 544 -11.85 34.68 -2.67
C GLU A 544 -10.92 34.47 -1.46
N ALA A 545 -10.88 33.26 -0.90
CA ALA A 545 -9.94 32.84 0.15
C ALA A 545 -8.52 32.52 -0.37
N SER A 546 -8.18 32.91 -1.61
CA SER A 546 -6.88 32.61 -2.26
C SER A 546 -6.62 31.11 -2.42
N GLY A 547 -7.67 30.33 -2.67
CA GLY A 547 -7.59 28.91 -3.00
C GLY A 547 -6.66 28.63 -4.19
N GLN A 548 -6.04 27.47 -4.17
CA GLN A 548 -5.02 27.08 -5.15
C GLN A 548 -5.65 26.22 -6.25
N PHE A 549 -5.34 26.55 -7.49
CA PHE A 549 -5.69 25.75 -8.65
C PHE A 549 -4.43 25.17 -9.28
N PHE A 550 -4.54 24.01 -9.91
CA PHE A 550 -3.42 23.27 -10.44
C PHE A 550 -3.61 22.98 -11.93
N VAL A 551 -2.51 23.10 -12.68
CA VAL A 551 -2.38 22.66 -14.07
C VAL A 551 -1.35 21.55 -14.12
N VAL A 552 -1.65 20.47 -14.79
CA VAL A 552 -0.67 19.44 -15.13
C VAL A 552 -0.13 19.72 -16.51
N LYS A 553 1.17 19.47 -16.74
CA LYS A 553 1.70 19.46 -18.10
C LYS A 553 0.97 18.40 -18.92
N GLU A 554 0.17 18.86 -19.87
CA GLU A 554 -0.60 17.98 -20.76
C GLU A 554 0.34 17.10 -21.59
N LYS A 555 0.01 15.82 -21.71
CA LYS A 555 0.70 14.87 -22.59
C LYS A 555 -0.29 14.29 -23.59
N VAL A 556 -0.62 15.11 -24.57
CA VAL A 556 -1.68 14.84 -25.56
C VAL A 556 -1.51 13.49 -26.27
N ASP A 557 -0.28 13.06 -26.54
CA ASP A 557 0.00 11.79 -27.23
C ASP A 557 -0.14 10.55 -26.32
N GLU A 558 0.00 10.75 -25.00
CA GLU A 558 -0.02 9.69 -23.98
C GLU A 558 -1.40 9.52 -23.32
N ARG A 559 -2.39 10.37 -23.62
CA ARG A 559 -3.71 10.32 -22.97
C ARG A 559 -4.67 9.33 -23.63
N LEU A 560 -5.64 8.84 -22.84
CA LEU A 560 -6.79 8.07 -23.30
C LEU A 560 -7.86 8.97 -23.92
N ASP A 561 -8.67 8.38 -24.79
CA ASP A 561 -9.71 9.10 -25.53
C ASP A 561 -10.98 9.38 -24.70
N GLY A 562 -11.12 8.75 -23.54
CA GLY A 562 -12.34 8.75 -22.74
C GLY A 562 -13.29 7.60 -23.06
N GLY A 563 -14.28 7.42 -22.19
CA GLY A 563 -15.23 6.32 -22.23
C GLY A 563 -16.61 6.70 -22.74
N ASP A 564 -17.52 5.74 -22.75
CA ASP A 564 -18.92 5.92 -23.13
C ASP A 564 -19.71 6.66 -22.03
N PHE A 565 -19.65 7.99 -22.06
CA PHE A 565 -20.38 8.88 -21.17
C PHE A 565 -21.25 9.92 -21.89
N ASP A 566 -21.46 9.78 -23.20
CA ASP A 566 -22.19 10.77 -24.02
C ASP A 566 -23.61 11.03 -23.52
N ASN A 567 -24.24 10.00 -22.92
CA ASN A 567 -25.59 10.07 -22.39
C ASN A 567 -25.66 10.50 -20.91
N VAL A 568 -24.51 10.71 -20.25
CA VAL A 568 -24.47 11.11 -18.84
C VAL A 568 -24.57 12.63 -18.73
N LYS A 569 -25.70 13.07 -18.19
CA LYS A 569 -25.97 14.46 -17.82
C LYS A 569 -25.29 14.81 -16.52
N SER A 570 -24.87 16.05 -16.43
CA SER A 570 -24.37 16.62 -15.20
C SER A 570 -25.47 16.86 -14.17
N VAL A 571 -25.08 17.09 -12.92
CA VAL A 571 -26.04 17.46 -11.86
C VAL A 571 -26.87 18.69 -12.25
N ILE A 572 -26.28 19.70 -12.89
CA ILE A 572 -27.03 20.91 -13.29
C ILE A 572 -27.99 20.63 -14.45
N GLN A 573 -27.57 19.85 -15.44
CA GLN A 573 -28.44 19.43 -16.53
C GLN A 573 -29.63 18.61 -16.01
N MET A 574 -29.39 17.79 -14.99
CA MET A 574 -30.45 17.04 -14.30
C MET A 574 -31.36 17.97 -13.49
N ASP A 575 -30.83 18.97 -12.77
CA ASP A 575 -31.63 19.96 -12.06
C ASP A 575 -32.57 20.73 -13.01
N GLN A 576 -32.08 21.12 -14.18
CA GLN A 576 -32.88 21.78 -15.22
C GLN A 576 -34.00 20.89 -15.73
N GLN A 577 -33.76 19.58 -15.85
CA GLN A 577 -34.75 18.61 -16.31
C GLN A 577 -35.82 18.33 -15.26
N VAL A 578 -35.43 18.15 -14.00
CA VAL A 578 -36.37 17.89 -12.90
C VAL A 578 -37.17 19.15 -12.54
N GLY A 579 -36.57 20.32 -12.74
CA GLY A 579 -37.16 21.61 -12.42
C GLY A 579 -36.85 22.06 -10.99
N ILE A 580 -36.80 23.38 -10.81
CA ILE A 580 -36.53 24.01 -9.53
C ILE A 580 -37.85 24.26 -8.81
N SER A 581 -37.98 23.74 -7.60
CA SER A 581 -39.17 23.88 -6.77
C SER A 581 -39.15 25.18 -5.96
N THR A 582 -40.33 25.73 -5.70
CA THR A 582 -40.58 26.76 -4.68
C THR A 582 -41.48 26.26 -3.55
N GLU A 583 -41.87 24.98 -3.61
CA GLU A 583 -42.79 24.37 -2.64
C GLU A 583 -42.18 24.34 -1.23
N PRO A 584 -43.00 24.44 -0.17
CA PRO A 584 -42.52 24.51 1.22
C PRO A 584 -41.87 23.20 1.68
N GLU A 585 -42.37 22.06 1.22
CA GLU A 585 -41.91 20.71 1.59
C GLU A 585 -40.46 20.45 1.17
N PHE A 586 -39.74 19.65 1.96
CA PHE A 586 -38.39 19.20 1.63
C PHE A 586 -38.44 17.93 0.81
N ASP A 587 -38.00 18.03 -0.45
CA ASP A 587 -37.81 16.90 -1.35
C ASP A 587 -36.35 16.91 -1.84
N PRO A 588 -35.50 15.97 -1.38
CA PRO A 588 -34.07 15.94 -1.76
C PRO A 588 -33.86 15.69 -3.26
N THR A 589 -34.89 15.22 -3.98
CA THR A 589 -34.83 14.97 -5.42
C THR A 589 -35.20 16.20 -6.26
N LYS A 590 -35.85 17.20 -5.64
CA LYS A 590 -36.26 18.43 -6.30
C LYS A 590 -35.49 19.64 -5.73
N PRO A 591 -34.51 20.17 -6.48
CA PRO A 591 -33.74 21.33 -6.01
C PRO A 591 -34.68 22.51 -5.72
N LYS A 592 -34.58 23.08 -4.52
CA LYS A 592 -35.41 24.22 -4.12
C LYS A 592 -34.65 25.53 -4.24
N MET A 593 -35.28 26.53 -4.85
CA MET A 593 -34.74 27.89 -4.87
C MET A 593 -34.88 28.56 -3.50
N CYS A 594 -33.82 29.21 -3.04
CA CYS A 594 -33.87 30.04 -1.85
C CYS A 594 -34.70 31.30 -2.12
N THR A 595 -35.86 31.40 -1.48
CA THR A 595 -36.81 32.51 -1.64
C THR A 595 -36.31 33.85 -1.11
N THR A 596 -35.22 33.87 -0.34
CA THR A 596 -34.63 35.11 0.19
C THR A 596 -33.69 35.80 -0.79
N CYS A 597 -32.91 35.04 -1.57
CA CYS A 597 -31.97 35.61 -2.53
C CYS A 597 -32.31 35.34 -3.99
N GLU A 598 -33.11 34.32 -4.28
CA GLU A 598 -33.47 33.91 -5.65
C GLU A 598 -32.26 33.65 -6.55
N LEU A 599 -31.09 33.40 -5.95
CA LEU A 599 -29.81 33.19 -6.64
C LEU A 599 -29.18 31.83 -6.31
N ARG A 600 -29.63 31.18 -5.23
CA ARG A 600 -29.05 29.94 -4.72
C ARG A 600 -30.10 28.88 -4.48
N LEU A 601 -29.65 27.64 -4.58
CA LEU A 601 -30.43 26.53 -4.06
C LEU A 601 -30.36 26.52 -2.54
N CYS A 602 -31.42 26.02 -1.91
CA CYS A 602 -31.41 25.77 -0.49
C CYS A 602 -30.43 24.65 -0.16
N ASP A 603 -29.68 24.85 0.91
CA ASP A 603 -28.66 23.91 1.40
C ASP A 603 -28.80 23.64 2.92
N CYS A 604 -29.70 24.36 3.59
CA CYS A 604 -30.00 24.27 5.00
C CYS A 604 -31.51 24.24 5.29
N ILE A 605 -31.89 23.58 6.38
CA ILE A 605 -33.22 23.55 6.98
C ILE A 605 -33.17 24.16 8.38
N ILE A 606 -34.16 24.97 8.72
CA ILE A 606 -34.37 25.52 10.07
C ILE A 606 -35.30 24.61 10.87
N ARG A 607 -34.92 24.25 12.10
CA ARG A 607 -35.81 23.53 13.02
C ARG A 607 -36.46 24.46 14.05
N PRO A 608 -37.72 24.19 14.48
CA PRO A 608 -38.54 23.02 14.14
C PRO A 608 -39.48 23.22 12.93
N CYS A 609 -39.48 24.40 12.30
CA CYS A 609 -40.47 24.74 11.26
C CYS A 609 -40.20 24.16 9.86
N ASP A 610 -39.04 23.53 9.65
CA ASP A 610 -38.58 22.86 8.43
C ASP A 610 -38.50 23.74 7.17
N HIS A 611 -38.53 25.07 7.33
CA HIS A 611 -38.28 26.00 6.23
C HIS A 611 -36.83 25.93 5.76
N GLN A 612 -36.66 25.96 4.44
CA GLN A 612 -35.39 25.75 3.75
C GLN A 612 -34.81 27.08 3.24
N PHE A 613 -33.51 27.27 3.40
CA PHE A 613 -32.78 28.46 2.95
C PHE A 613 -31.39 28.08 2.44
N CYS A 614 -30.71 28.99 1.73
CA CYS A 614 -29.27 28.88 1.54
C CYS A 614 -28.52 29.40 2.79
N ASN A 615 -27.37 28.80 3.07
CA ASN A 615 -26.55 29.09 4.24
C ASN A 615 -26.08 30.55 4.28
N ILE A 616 -25.89 31.15 3.10
CA ILE A 616 -25.45 32.55 3.00
C ILE A 616 -26.55 33.50 3.45
N CYS A 617 -27.81 33.25 3.06
CA CYS A 617 -28.94 34.03 3.55
C CYS A 617 -29.12 33.84 5.05
N ILE A 618 -29.01 32.60 5.54
CA ILE A 618 -29.31 32.32 6.93
C ILE A 618 -28.28 32.91 7.89
N LYS A 619 -26.99 32.83 7.55
CA LYS A 619 -25.92 33.49 8.32
C LYS A 619 -26.08 35.00 8.37
N ARG A 620 -26.50 35.63 7.26
CA ARG A 620 -26.75 37.08 7.23
C ARG A 620 -27.92 37.46 8.13
N ILE A 621 -29.00 36.69 8.10
CA ILE A 621 -30.18 36.93 8.95
C ILE A 621 -29.81 36.77 10.43
N GLU A 622 -29.11 35.69 10.79
CA GLU A 622 -28.65 35.42 12.16
C GLU A 622 -27.73 36.54 12.67
N GLN A 623 -26.81 37.04 11.82
CA GLN A 623 -25.93 38.16 12.17
C GLN A 623 -26.72 39.45 12.42
N ASN A 624 -27.68 39.77 11.56
CA ASN A 624 -28.49 40.99 11.71
C ASN A 624 -29.38 40.95 12.96
N SER A 625 -29.84 39.77 13.40
CA SER A 625 -30.59 39.64 14.66
C SER A 625 -29.73 39.83 15.92
N ASN A 626 -28.40 39.78 15.80
CA ASN A 626 -27.48 39.91 16.94
C ASN A 626 -26.99 41.34 17.20
N GLU A 627 -27.23 42.29 16.29
CA GLU A 627 -26.81 43.70 16.50
C GLU A 627 -27.58 44.39 17.64
N ASP A 628 -28.72 43.83 18.07
CA ASP A 628 -29.62 44.43 19.06
C ASP A 628 -29.48 43.86 20.49
N SER A 629 -28.58 42.92 20.79
CA SER A 629 -28.57 42.24 22.11
C SER A 629 -27.19 41.82 22.64
N ALA A 630 -26.68 42.52 23.66
CA ALA A 630 -25.41 42.25 24.33
C ALA A 630 -25.45 41.12 25.39
N SER A 631 -26.49 40.27 25.40
CA SER A 631 -26.66 39.21 26.40
C SER A 631 -27.01 37.87 25.75
N ALA A 632 -26.25 36.84 26.10
CA ALA A 632 -26.12 35.57 25.40
C ALA A 632 -27.31 34.60 25.55
N GLN A 633 -28.30 34.74 24.66
CA GLN A 633 -29.12 33.63 24.16
C GLN A 633 -29.47 33.94 22.70
N ARG A 634 -29.11 33.04 21.78
CA ARG A 634 -29.24 33.20 20.31
C ARG A 634 -30.70 33.10 19.88
N GLU A 635 -31.49 34.11 20.20
CA GLU A 635 -32.91 34.16 19.88
C GLU A 635 -33.14 34.88 18.57
N TRP A 636 -33.22 34.13 17.48
CA TRP A 636 -33.65 34.64 16.19
C TRP A 636 -34.79 33.78 15.63
N LYS A 637 -35.56 34.37 14.71
CA LYS A 637 -36.81 33.80 14.20
C LYS A 637 -36.69 33.42 12.74
N CYS A 638 -37.43 32.38 12.36
CA CYS A 638 -37.53 31.95 10.98
C CYS A 638 -38.09 33.08 10.10
N PRO A 639 -37.43 33.46 9.01
CA PRO A 639 -37.90 34.52 8.11
C PRO A 639 -39.26 34.24 7.45
N THR A 640 -39.66 32.96 7.35
CA THR A 640 -40.89 32.57 6.65
C THR A 640 -42.10 32.51 7.57
N CYS A 641 -41.95 32.03 8.81
CA CYS A 641 -43.08 31.79 9.72
C CYS A 641 -42.95 32.42 11.10
N ASP A 642 -41.91 33.22 11.34
CA ASP A 642 -41.62 33.92 12.61
C ASP A 642 -41.46 32.98 13.83
N SER A 643 -41.35 31.66 13.60
CA SER A 643 -41.13 30.69 14.68
C SER A 643 -39.69 30.76 15.20
N MET A 644 -39.52 30.56 16.50
CA MET A 644 -38.20 30.53 17.15
C MET A 644 -37.32 29.44 16.54
N VAL A 645 -36.09 29.79 16.17
CA VAL A 645 -35.14 28.83 15.60
C VAL A 645 -34.40 28.09 16.70
N SER A 646 -34.50 26.76 16.72
CA SER A 646 -33.72 25.94 17.63
C SER A 646 -32.31 25.66 17.11
N HIS A 647 -32.20 25.35 15.82
CA HIS A 647 -30.92 25.10 15.15
C HIS A 647 -31.11 25.11 13.62
N VAL A 648 -29.99 25.21 12.91
CA VAL A 648 -29.91 25.10 11.45
C VAL A 648 -29.18 23.82 11.10
N ALA A 649 -29.81 22.96 10.31
CA ALA A 649 -29.22 21.72 9.82
C ALA A 649 -28.91 21.88 8.33
N GLY A 650 -27.65 21.66 7.94
CA GLY A 650 -27.32 21.50 6.52
C GLY A 650 -27.96 20.24 5.96
N PHE A 651 -28.13 20.16 4.65
CA PHE A 651 -28.44 18.90 3.95
C PHE A 651 -27.74 18.78 2.60
N SER A 652 -27.17 19.88 2.08
CA SER A 652 -26.48 19.93 0.80
C SER A 652 -25.28 20.87 0.86
N ALA A 653 -24.35 20.72 -0.07
CA ALA A 653 -23.32 21.71 -0.35
C ALA A 653 -23.95 22.98 -0.97
N PRO A 654 -23.39 24.18 -0.69
CA PRO A 654 -23.90 25.43 -1.23
C PRO A 654 -23.75 25.51 -2.76
N MET A 655 -24.81 25.95 -3.44
CA MET A 655 -24.79 26.14 -4.89
C MET A 655 -25.65 27.31 -5.36
N ASN A 656 -25.30 27.88 -6.52
CA ASN A 656 -26.18 28.81 -7.22
C ASN A 656 -27.28 28.06 -7.99
N LEU A 657 -28.23 28.79 -8.56
CA LEU A 657 -29.23 28.23 -9.46
C LEU A 657 -28.58 27.69 -10.75
N PRO A 658 -29.14 26.64 -11.36
CA PRO A 658 -28.76 26.17 -12.69
C PRO A 658 -28.64 27.30 -13.72
N GLY A 659 -27.45 27.46 -14.32
CA GLY A 659 -27.15 28.52 -15.29
C GLY A 659 -26.61 29.82 -14.69
N GLU A 660 -26.65 29.99 -13.36
CA GLU A 660 -26.22 31.20 -12.64
C GLU A 660 -24.87 31.00 -11.91
N GLU A 661 -24.00 30.12 -12.43
CA GLU A 661 -22.68 29.81 -11.84
C GLU A 661 -21.48 30.48 -12.56
N PRO A 662 -21.45 31.79 -12.88
CA PRO A 662 -20.25 32.35 -13.49
C PRO A 662 -19.11 32.50 -12.45
N LEU A 663 -18.15 31.57 -12.43
CA LEU A 663 -16.81 31.90 -11.92
C LEU A 663 -16.09 32.73 -13.00
N ARG A 664 -16.11 34.05 -12.85
CA ARG A 664 -15.16 34.95 -13.53
C ARG A 664 -14.22 35.53 -12.50
N VAL A 665 -13.30 34.71 -12.02
CA VAL A 665 -12.30 35.16 -11.06
C VAL A 665 -10.92 34.73 -11.53
N LYS A 666 -9.98 35.68 -11.55
CA LYS A 666 -8.57 35.39 -11.87
C LYS A 666 -7.99 34.59 -10.72
N VAL A 667 -7.84 33.29 -10.93
CA VAL A 667 -7.26 32.38 -9.94
C VAL A 667 -5.75 32.26 -10.14
N PRO A 668 -4.93 32.22 -9.06
CA PRO A 668 -3.55 31.79 -9.17
C PRO A 668 -3.51 30.30 -9.51
N VAL A 669 -2.75 29.94 -10.55
CA VAL A 669 -2.63 28.57 -11.03
C VAL A 669 -1.20 28.09 -10.83
N ASN A 670 -1.06 26.98 -10.12
CA ASN A 670 0.20 26.30 -9.89
C ASN A 670 0.41 25.27 -10.99
N VAL A 671 1.56 25.30 -11.65
CA VAL A 671 1.92 24.28 -12.65
C VAL A 671 2.59 23.12 -11.91
N LEU A 672 2.06 21.91 -12.07
CA LEU A 672 2.64 20.67 -11.56
C LEU A 672 3.53 20.07 -12.65
N GLU A 673 4.84 19.97 -12.41
CA GLU A 673 5.67 19.02 -13.16
C GLU A 673 5.49 17.64 -12.53
N VAL A 674 5.07 16.67 -13.35
CA VAL A 674 4.89 15.29 -12.90
C VAL A 674 6.24 14.59 -12.97
N GLU A 675 7.07 14.83 -11.95
CA GLU A 675 8.17 13.94 -11.57
C GLU A 675 7.76 13.21 -10.28
N ASP A 676 7.36 11.94 -10.41
CA ASP A 676 7.16 10.94 -9.35
C ASP A 676 6.59 11.42 -7.99
N GLY A 677 5.38 11.99 -7.99
CA GLY A 677 4.56 12.07 -6.78
C GLY A 677 4.95 13.21 -5.81
N ARG A 678 4.39 14.40 -6.10
CA ARG A 678 4.38 15.62 -5.27
C ARG A 678 5.75 16.08 -4.76
N VAL A 679 6.52 16.70 -5.65
CA VAL A 679 7.50 17.71 -5.25
C VAL A 679 6.81 19.08 -5.19
N ARG A 680 7.07 19.84 -4.12
CA ARG A 680 6.63 21.24 -3.95
C ARG A 680 7.15 22.07 -5.14
N PHE A 681 6.29 22.80 -5.85
CA PHE A 681 6.74 23.74 -6.88
C PHE A 681 6.97 25.14 -6.34
N GLU A 682 8.11 25.71 -6.76
CA GLU A 682 8.64 27.03 -6.38
C GLU A 682 8.13 28.17 -7.28
N SER A 683 7.25 27.92 -8.25
CA SER A 683 6.74 28.98 -9.13
C SER A 683 5.23 28.97 -9.31
N VAL A 684 4.57 29.98 -8.72
CA VAL A 684 3.17 30.32 -8.97
C VAL A 684 3.11 31.04 -10.32
N GLN A 685 2.57 30.42 -11.36
CA GLN A 685 2.25 31.14 -12.58
C GLN A 685 0.90 31.84 -12.41
N ARG A 686 0.95 33.12 -12.02
CA ARG A 686 -0.22 34.01 -12.12
C ARG A 686 -0.47 34.31 -13.59
N THR A 687 -1.07 33.39 -14.34
CA THR A 687 -2.00 33.61 -15.49
C THR A 687 -1.95 32.47 -16.51
N ARG A 688 -3.09 31.78 -16.67
CA ARG A 688 -3.67 31.53 -18.00
C ARG A 688 -5.10 32.05 -17.95
N ILE A 689 -5.47 32.88 -18.93
CA ILE A 689 -6.82 33.44 -19.10
C ILE A 689 -7.75 32.33 -19.56
#